data_AF-A0A151BQ97-F1
#
_entry.id   AF-A0A151BQ97-F1
#
_cell.length_a   1.000
_cell.length_b   1.000
_cell.length_c   1.000
_cell.angle_alpha   90.00
_cell.angle_beta   90.00
_cell.angle_gamma   90.00
#
_symmetry.space_group_name_H-M   'P 1'
#
loop_
_entity.id
_entity.type
_entity.pdbx_description
1 polymer ?
#
loop_
_entity_poly.entity_id
_entity_poly.type
_entity_poly.pdbx_seq_one_letter_code
_entity_poly.pdbx_strand_id
1 'polypeptide(L)'
;MCTLIMLYRLLEGFHVVAMHNRYARTGSFEEPPRVSKGRFEAYHPVDASSKGTWVGFNKVGLFAAATDQHTDGPLKAYRSRGLLLMDVLTHFSKASEAADYMEMELTKGYRRGNFLLADSREAFHILKDERVEITPLNPGVHIFTNLTVKEWVRTERVPEDLMKYVEMRRKRAVELASQIEPKGLKGVLEELRRVASDHGEERGRGSICYHGEVGWYMSSSTIMAVAKNLGDSRILYCRGNPCEGRFLDYSHILPKGGGDAAYTTVDAAAPVIELSKESMKLSGKRVALCLTGSVATIEAPKLARWLRRHGAEVQCYMTSAAVEYGVSPKVMEWATGRPVVLGLTGAAEHLVDYDLVLVYPATLNTVCKVARGVADNAVTTLCASTSPTRLVVAPAMNLRLYMNAAFREALKRLKRLGVTLVEPRISEGAAKVASVEKAVDYVIRSLSTSILKGRGILILTGPTRYDIDPVRYVSNKASGKIGYWLAKEAFQRGCEVKVIYGPGTVRFPEYIPVVKVYTVEEMLKAALTELETGRYEVAVFSAAILDFKPATYEAEKVKSGAEWTVNLIPTVKVIGEVSRRYPDVRIVGFKLEYKVSREELIRRAQDELERVKAAIIVANDLSEIRGECHKAYLIDQRGRVRDFDGKKAELAGEILNLLEENLTGRSV
;
A
#
# COMPACT_ATOMS: atom_id res chain seq x y z
N MET A 1 11.98 -13.64 29.37
CA MET A 1 13.16 -13.31 30.20
C MET A 1 14.18 -12.55 29.37
N CYS A 2 14.48 -11.28 29.66
CA CYS A 2 15.36 -10.43 28.85
C CYS A 2 16.69 -11.10 28.47
N THR A 3 17.16 -10.83 27.26
CA THR A 3 18.44 -11.33 26.77
C THR A 3 19.14 -10.21 26.02
N LEU A 4 20.37 -9.95 26.42
CA LEU A 4 21.23 -8.91 25.89
C LEU A 4 22.54 -9.55 25.43
N ILE A 5 22.92 -9.31 24.18
CA ILE A 5 24.21 -9.71 23.62
C ILE A 5 24.88 -8.44 23.13
N MET A 6 26.11 -8.17 23.57
CA MET A 6 26.90 -7.02 23.18
C MET A 6 28.23 -7.47 22.60
N LEU A 7 28.52 -7.03 21.37
CA LEU A 7 29.84 -7.07 20.75
C LEU A 7 30.51 -5.72 21.04
N TYR A 8 31.50 -5.74 21.93
CA TYR A 8 32.20 -4.55 22.37
C TYR A 8 33.55 -4.44 21.67
N ARG A 9 33.72 -3.36 20.89
CA ARG A 9 34.95 -3.06 20.13
C ARG A 9 35.47 -4.22 19.26
N LEU A 10 34.56 -5.01 18.71
CA LEU A 10 34.89 -6.12 17.79
C LEU A 10 34.73 -5.78 16.31
N LEU A 11 34.09 -4.64 16.00
CA LEU A 11 33.81 -4.22 14.63
C LEU A 11 34.44 -2.86 14.35
N GLU A 12 35.17 -2.74 13.26
CA GLU A 12 35.79 -1.48 12.86
C GLU A 12 34.73 -0.39 12.65
N GLY A 13 34.98 0.80 13.20
CA GLY A 13 34.05 1.93 13.15
C GLY A 13 32.94 1.93 14.21
N PHE A 14 32.71 0.82 14.92
CA PHE A 14 31.65 0.65 15.91
C PHE A 14 32.20 0.21 17.26
N HIS A 15 31.97 0.97 18.33
CA HIS A 15 32.40 0.55 19.67
C HIS A 15 31.41 -0.39 20.34
N VAL A 16 30.13 -0.35 19.96
CA VAL A 16 29.10 -1.25 20.47
C VAL A 16 28.24 -1.74 19.31
N VAL A 17 28.02 -3.05 19.22
CA VAL A 17 26.90 -3.63 18.47
C VAL A 17 26.15 -4.57 19.40
N ALA A 18 24.91 -4.25 19.73
CA ALA A 18 24.16 -4.95 20.77
C ALA A 18 22.75 -5.32 20.33
N MET A 19 22.28 -6.47 20.78
CA MET A 19 20.91 -6.95 20.66
C MET A 19 20.26 -7.04 22.05
N HIS A 20 19.04 -6.55 22.17
CA HIS A 20 18.23 -6.65 23.39
C HIS A 20 16.83 -7.18 23.07
N ASN A 21 16.52 -8.37 23.55
CA ASN A 21 15.19 -8.95 23.56
C ASN A 21 14.50 -8.57 24.88
N ARG A 22 13.43 -7.76 24.82
CA ARG A 22 12.69 -7.30 26.00
C ARG A 22 11.43 -8.12 26.21
N TYR A 23 11.16 -8.45 27.47
CA TYR A 23 9.96 -9.17 27.88
C TYR A 23 9.19 -8.34 28.87
N ALA A 24 7.87 -8.40 28.76
CA ALA A 24 6.98 -7.60 29.56
C ALA A 24 5.77 -8.42 30.00
N ARG A 25 5.15 -7.99 31.10
CA ARG A 25 3.85 -8.51 31.51
C ARG A 25 2.80 -8.13 30.48
N THR A 26 1.82 -8.99 30.26
CA THR A 26 0.65 -8.67 29.45
C THR A 26 0.03 -7.34 29.93
N GLY A 27 -0.18 -6.39 29.02
CA GLY A 27 -0.63 -5.03 29.32
C GLY A 27 0.47 -3.95 29.37
N SER A 28 1.74 -4.35 29.41
CA SER A 28 2.88 -3.45 29.17
C SER A 28 3.51 -3.76 27.81
N PHE A 29 3.97 -2.74 27.09
CA PHE A 29 4.67 -2.89 25.81
C PHE A 29 5.78 -1.86 25.71
N GLU A 30 6.62 -2.00 24.70
CA GLU A 30 7.63 -1.00 24.37
C GLU A 30 7.19 -0.25 23.12
N GLU A 31 7.14 1.07 23.20
CA GLU A 31 6.93 1.94 22.04
C GLU A 31 8.25 2.04 21.23
N PRO A 32 8.18 2.27 19.91
CA PRO A 32 9.37 2.30 19.06
C PRO A 32 10.41 3.37 19.44
N PRO A 33 11.66 3.24 18.93
CA PRO A 33 12.73 4.18 19.19
C PRO A 33 12.37 5.63 18.89
N ARG A 34 12.71 6.53 19.81
CA ARG A 34 12.57 7.99 19.68
C ARG A 34 13.77 8.73 20.23
N VAL A 35 13.75 10.04 20.07
CA VAL A 35 14.71 10.95 20.69
C VAL A 35 14.10 11.53 21.97
N SER A 36 14.77 11.37 23.10
CA SER A 36 14.47 12.10 24.34
C SER A 36 15.52 13.19 24.56
N LYS A 37 15.05 14.38 24.96
CA LYS A 37 15.91 15.53 25.21
C LYS A 37 16.36 15.56 26.68
N GLY A 38 17.65 15.84 26.86
CA GLY A 38 18.27 16.15 28.15
C GLY A 38 19.56 16.93 27.91
N ARG A 39 20.56 16.78 28.78
CA ARG A 39 21.92 17.31 28.51
C ARG A 39 22.51 16.67 27.24
N PHE A 40 22.26 15.37 27.08
CA PHE A 40 22.52 14.61 25.87
C PHE A 40 21.20 14.09 25.29
N GLU A 41 21.05 14.17 23.97
CA GLU A 41 19.92 13.54 23.29
C GLU A 41 20.10 12.03 23.36
N ALA A 42 19.07 11.31 23.80
CA ALA A 42 19.07 9.87 23.94
C ALA A 42 18.20 9.23 22.84
N TYR A 43 18.71 8.18 22.21
CA TYR A 43 18.05 7.41 21.16
C TYR A 43 17.68 6.02 21.71
N HIS A 44 16.40 5.78 21.93
CA HIS A 44 15.95 4.59 22.64
C HIS A 44 14.47 4.28 22.40
N PRO A 45 14.04 3.00 22.45
CA PRO A 45 12.65 2.64 22.61
C PRO A 45 12.12 3.03 24.00
N VAL A 46 10.80 3.12 24.17
CA VAL A 46 10.19 3.63 25.41
C VAL A 46 9.26 2.62 26.04
N ASP A 47 9.50 2.31 27.30
CA ASP A 47 8.60 1.51 28.11
C ASP A 47 7.28 2.25 28.32
N ALA A 48 6.17 1.71 27.79
CA ALA A 48 4.89 2.39 27.81
C ALA A 48 4.36 2.62 29.23
N SER A 49 4.77 1.79 30.20
CA SER A 49 4.32 1.82 31.58
C SER A 49 5.15 2.77 32.44
N SER A 50 6.48 2.64 32.40
CA SER A 50 7.37 3.43 33.26
C SER A 50 7.86 4.73 32.62
N LYS A 51 7.65 4.90 31.31
CA LYS A 51 8.18 5.99 30.47
C LYS A 51 9.72 6.06 30.39
N GLY A 52 10.42 5.08 30.95
CA GLY A 52 11.86 4.92 30.82
C GLY A 52 12.27 4.07 29.61
N THR A 53 13.50 3.55 29.62
CA THR A 53 14.00 2.63 28.59
C THR A 53 14.81 1.47 29.15
N TRP A 54 14.91 0.38 28.39
CA TRP A 54 15.72 -0.79 28.75
C TRP A 54 17.00 -0.92 27.92
N VAL A 55 17.13 -0.14 26.84
CA VAL A 55 18.29 -0.14 25.96
C VAL A 55 18.34 1.18 25.19
N GLY A 56 19.52 1.78 25.02
CA GLY A 56 19.67 3.02 24.28
C GLY A 56 21.12 3.46 24.16
N PHE A 57 21.35 4.49 23.36
CA PHE A 57 22.59 5.26 23.40
C PHE A 57 22.30 6.75 23.22
N ASN A 58 23.26 7.60 23.56
CA ASN A 58 23.09 9.05 23.45
C ASN A 58 23.98 9.67 22.36
N LYS A 59 23.81 10.97 22.14
CA LYS A 59 24.51 11.72 21.07
C LYS A 59 26.04 11.69 21.14
N VAL A 60 26.62 11.32 22.28
CA VAL A 60 28.09 11.20 22.45
C VAL A 60 28.56 9.75 22.40
N GLY A 61 27.66 8.80 22.12
CA GLY A 61 27.98 7.40 21.95
C GLY A 61 27.98 6.58 23.24
N LEU A 62 27.53 7.12 24.38
CA LEU A 62 27.33 6.32 25.59
C LEU A 62 26.13 5.39 25.39
N PHE A 63 26.37 4.09 25.41
CA PHE A 63 25.38 3.02 25.35
C PHE A 63 25.02 2.55 26.76
N ALA A 64 23.73 2.32 27.00
CA ALA A 64 23.22 1.74 28.24
C ALA A 64 22.13 0.69 27.96
N ALA A 65 22.16 -0.42 28.69
CA ALA A 65 21.12 -1.45 28.62
C ALA A 65 20.90 -2.13 29.98
N ALA A 66 19.72 -2.73 30.17
CA ALA A 66 19.37 -3.44 31.39
C ALA A 66 18.65 -4.76 31.11
N THR A 67 18.91 -5.77 31.94
CA THR A 67 18.12 -7.00 32.03
C THR A 67 17.67 -7.24 33.47
N ASP A 68 16.77 -8.20 33.67
CA ASP A 68 16.38 -8.59 35.03
C ASP A 68 17.49 -9.37 35.73
N GLN A 69 17.36 -9.47 37.05
CA GLN A 69 18.09 -10.41 37.88
C GLN A 69 17.04 -11.15 38.72
N HIS A 70 16.64 -12.34 38.26
CA HIS A 70 15.61 -13.18 38.86
C HIS A 70 16.16 -13.99 40.04
N THR A 71 16.64 -13.27 41.04
CA THR A 71 16.88 -13.78 42.39
C THR A 71 15.79 -13.25 43.31
N ASP A 72 15.54 -13.90 44.45
CA ASP A 72 14.44 -13.57 45.36
C ASP A 72 14.40 -12.07 45.74
N GLY A 73 13.42 -11.32 45.26
CA GLY A 73 13.42 -9.85 45.34
C GLY A 73 12.74 -9.29 46.61
N PRO A 74 13.13 -8.09 47.10
CA PRO A 74 12.48 -7.47 48.25
C PRO A 74 10.99 -7.13 47.98
N LEU A 75 10.18 -7.18 49.04
CA LEU A 75 8.71 -7.08 49.02
C LEU A 75 8.10 -5.81 48.34
N LYS A 76 8.83 -4.69 48.20
CA LYS A 76 8.36 -3.47 47.49
C LYS A 76 9.50 -2.60 46.93
N ALA A 77 9.79 -2.70 45.64
CA ALA A 77 10.57 -1.69 44.91
C ALA A 77 9.66 -0.58 44.37
N TYR A 78 10.04 0.69 44.51
CA TYR A 78 9.24 1.85 44.10
C TYR A 78 9.93 2.77 43.08
N ARG A 79 11.17 2.48 42.69
CA ARG A 79 11.88 3.19 41.62
C ARG A 79 12.00 2.36 40.34
N SER A 80 11.92 3.03 39.19
CA SER A 80 12.00 2.40 37.86
C SER A 80 13.44 2.30 37.36
N ARG A 81 13.91 1.09 37.06
CA ARG A 81 15.18 0.85 36.35
C ARG A 81 15.21 1.53 34.98
N GLY A 82 14.07 1.61 34.31
CA GLY A 82 14.01 2.26 33.00
C GLY A 82 14.19 3.76 33.07
N LEU A 83 13.73 4.41 34.16
CA LEU A 83 13.98 5.83 34.37
C LEU A 83 15.44 6.08 34.77
N LEU A 84 16.05 5.20 35.57
CA LEU A 84 17.48 5.27 35.86
C LEU A 84 18.34 5.22 34.58
N LEU A 85 17.99 4.34 33.63
CA LEU A 85 18.66 4.31 32.32
C LEU A 85 18.44 5.60 31.53
N MET A 86 17.26 6.20 31.64
CA MET A 86 16.98 7.49 31.02
C MET A 86 17.89 8.57 31.60
N ASP A 87 18.02 8.63 32.92
CA ASP A 87 18.88 9.58 33.62
C ASP A 87 20.33 9.43 33.17
N VAL A 88 20.83 8.20 33.09
CA VAL A 88 22.17 7.89 32.57
C VAL A 88 22.36 8.44 31.14
N LEU A 89 21.47 8.04 30.22
CA LEU A 89 21.60 8.42 28.80
C LEU A 89 21.47 9.92 28.58
N THR A 90 20.68 10.62 29.40
CA THR A 90 20.40 12.05 29.22
C THR A 90 21.36 12.97 29.96
N HIS A 91 22.12 12.50 30.97
CA HIS A 91 22.97 13.35 31.81
C HIS A 91 24.47 13.09 31.71
N PHE A 92 24.88 11.89 31.28
CA PHE A 92 26.28 11.47 31.31
C PHE A 92 26.87 11.29 29.91
N SER A 93 28.19 11.47 29.80
CA SER A 93 28.92 11.34 28.55
C SER A 93 29.93 10.19 28.52
N LYS A 94 30.30 9.66 29.69
CA LYS A 94 31.27 8.57 29.85
C LYS A 94 30.66 7.45 30.66
N ALA A 95 31.06 6.22 30.36
CA ALA A 95 30.56 5.05 31.06
C ALA A 95 31.08 4.97 32.51
N SER A 96 32.29 5.46 32.81
CA SER A 96 32.84 5.55 34.18
C SER A 96 32.00 6.46 35.09
N GLU A 97 31.77 7.71 34.67
CA GLU A 97 30.95 8.67 35.44
C GLU A 97 29.53 8.16 35.67
N ALA A 98 28.95 7.49 34.66
CA ALA A 98 27.64 6.87 34.78
C ALA A 98 27.65 5.65 35.73
N ALA A 99 28.75 4.88 35.76
CA ALA A 99 28.90 3.74 36.65
C ALA A 99 28.98 4.18 38.12
N ASP A 100 29.77 5.21 38.43
CA ASP A 100 29.88 5.79 39.78
C ASP A 100 28.51 6.29 40.27
N TYR A 101 27.76 6.98 39.40
CA TYR A 101 26.39 7.41 39.68
C TYR A 101 25.47 6.22 39.97
N MET A 102 25.51 5.18 39.13
CA MET A 102 24.67 3.99 39.31
C MET A 102 25.03 3.20 40.57
N GLU A 103 26.30 3.16 40.97
CA GLU A 103 26.73 2.51 42.23
C GLU A 103 25.98 3.08 43.43
N MET A 104 25.96 4.40 43.53
CA MET A 104 25.26 5.11 44.60
C MET A 104 23.74 4.98 44.45
N GLU A 105 23.22 5.13 43.23
CA GLU A 105 21.78 5.23 42.99
C GLU A 105 21.05 3.90 43.16
N LEU A 106 21.67 2.78 42.75
CA LEU A 106 21.07 1.44 42.82
C LEU A 106 20.84 0.95 44.25
N THR A 107 21.42 1.61 45.26
CA THR A 107 21.11 1.36 46.68
C THR A 107 19.72 1.89 47.09
N LYS A 108 19.09 2.76 46.29
CA LYS A 108 17.89 3.54 46.66
C LYS A 108 16.55 2.91 46.23
N GLY A 109 16.32 1.62 46.53
CA GLY A 109 15.00 1.00 46.35
C GLY A 109 14.64 0.56 44.92
N TYR A 110 15.65 0.30 44.08
CA TYR A 110 15.49 -0.35 42.78
C TYR A 110 15.31 -1.86 42.90
N ARG A 111 14.64 -2.48 41.92
CA ARG A 111 14.66 -3.95 41.77
C ARG A 111 16.05 -4.44 41.38
N ARG A 112 16.34 -5.69 41.74
CA ARG A 112 17.52 -6.42 41.27
C ARG A 112 17.57 -6.42 39.73
N GLY A 113 18.78 -6.31 39.18
CA GLY A 113 18.97 -6.20 37.74
C GLY A 113 20.43 -6.24 37.33
N ASN A 114 20.64 -6.50 36.04
CA ASN A 114 21.92 -6.34 35.39
C ASN A 114 21.88 -5.06 34.55
N PHE A 115 22.95 -4.28 34.58
CA PHE A 115 23.08 -3.08 33.80
C PHE A 115 24.40 -3.10 33.05
N LEU A 116 24.38 -2.54 31.85
CA LEU A 116 25.52 -2.49 30.96
C LEU A 116 25.71 -1.05 30.53
N LEU A 117 26.92 -0.53 30.74
CA LEU A 117 27.34 0.79 30.28
C LEU A 117 28.55 0.61 29.37
N ALA A 118 28.58 1.28 28.22
CA ALA A 118 29.71 1.20 27.31
C ALA A 118 29.85 2.49 26.50
N ASP A 119 31.08 2.97 26.32
CA ASP A 119 31.42 4.02 25.37
C ASP A 119 32.58 3.57 24.47
N SER A 120 33.23 4.49 23.76
CA SER A 120 34.32 4.13 22.84
C SER A 120 35.60 3.62 23.52
N ARG A 121 35.75 3.81 24.84
CA ARG A 121 36.95 3.54 25.61
C ARG A 121 36.74 2.43 26.63
N GLU A 122 35.67 2.52 27.39
CA GLU A 122 35.41 1.67 28.56
C GLU A 122 33.98 1.12 28.58
N ALA A 123 33.84 -0.04 29.21
CA ALA A 123 32.55 -0.70 29.41
C ALA A 123 32.50 -1.36 30.79
N PHE A 124 31.31 -1.37 31.39
CA PHE A 124 31.06 -1.88 32.73
C PHE A 124 29.78 -2.71 32.76
N HIS A 125 29.86 -3.88 33.40
CA HIS A 125 28.71 -4.61 33.88
C HIS A 125 28.47 -4.24 35.35
N ILE A 126 27.25 -3.82 35.66
CA ILE A 126 26.81 -3.52 37.02
C ILE A 126 25.76 -4.53 37.42
N LEU A 127 26.07 -5.37 38.41
CA LEU A 127 25.14 -6.34 38.97
C LEU A 127 24.54 -5.78 40.27
N LYS A 128 23.23 -5.51 40.27
CA LYS A 128 22.46 -5.21 41.50
C LYS A 128 21.73 -6.45 41.97
N ASP A 129 22.17 -6.99 43.09
CA ASP A 129 21.48 -8.06 43.82
C ASP A 129 21.43 -7.71 45.32
N GLU A 130 21.92 -8.54 46.25
CA GLU A 130 22.07 -8.17 47.67
C GLU A 130 23.02 -6.96 47.84
N ARG A 131 24.08 -6.90 47.03
CA ARG A 131 24.99 -5.76 46.89
C ARG A 131 25.05 -5.28 45.44
N VAL A 132 25.73 -4.16 45.21
CA VAL A 132 26.11 -3.70 43.87
C VAL A 132 27.55 -4.14 43.61
N GLU A 133 27.82 -4.73 42.45
CA GLU A 133 29.17 -5.03 41.97
C GLU A 133 29.35 -4.43 40.58
N ILE A 134 30.43 -3.66 40.39
CA ILE A 134 30.83 -3.12 39.09
C ILE A 134 32.03 -3.93 38.58
N THR A 135 31.89 -4.52 37.40
CA THR A 135 32.94 -5.28 36.72
C THR A 135 33.29 -4.61 35.39
N PRO A 136 34.55 -4.16 35.19
CA PRO A 136 35.01 -3.70 33.88
C PRO A 136 34.94 -4.80 32.82
N LEU A 137 34.60 -4.45 31.58
CA LEU A 137 34.48 -5.37 30.46
C LEU A 137 35.56 -5.11 29.41
N ASN A 138 36.30 -6.15 29.07
CA ASN A 138 37.27 -6.13 27.98
C ASN A 138 36.57 -6.18 26.61
N PRO A 139 37.23 -5.74 25.51
CA PRO A 139 36.75 -5.99 24.14
C PRO A 139 36.40 -7.47 23.93
N GLY A 140 35.23 -7.75 23.36
CA GLY A 140 34.71 -9.12 23.30
C GLY A 140 33.19 -9.20 23.15
N VAL A 141 32.69 -10.44 23.15
CA VAL A 141 31.27 -10.75 23.14
C VAL A 141 30.80 -10.95 24.57
N HIS A 142 29.81 -10.18 25.01
CA HIS A 142 29.26 -10.21 26.37
C HIS A 142 27.78 -10.56 26.32
N ILE A 143 27.34 -11.45 27.21
CA ILE A 143 25.99 -12.02 27.19
C ILE A 143 25.38 -11.88 28.57
N PHE A 144 24.22 -11.25 28.64
CA PHE A 144 23.47 -11.06 29.86
C PHE A 144 22.05 -11.58 29.66
N THR A 145 21.64 -12.51 30.51
CA THR A 145 20.26 -13.00 30.56
C THR A 145 19.58 -12.43 31.80
N ASN A 146 18.56 -13.13 32.32
CA ASN A 146 17.85 -12.70 33.50
C ASN A 146 18.44 -13.24 34.82
N LEU A 147 19.60 -13.88 34.79
CA LEU A 147 20.30 -14.32 35.98
C LEU A 147 21.81 -14.34 35.71
N THR A 148 22.54 -13.54 36.47
CA THR A 148 23.98 -13.64 36.60
C THR A 148 24.31 -14.34 37.90
N VAL A 149 25.04 -15.44 37.82
CA VAL A 149 25.49 -16.21 39.00
C VAL A 149 26.92 -15.76 39.36
N LYS A 150 27.10 -15.38 40.63
CA LYS A 150 28.39 -15.09 41.27
C LYS A 150 28.40 -15.84 42.61
N GLU A 151 29.58 -16.05 43.19
CA GLU A 151 29.72 -16.78 44.47
C GLU A 151 28.84 -16.22 45.61
N TRP A 152 28.58 -14.92 45.61
CA TRP A 152 27.78 -14.23 46.62
C TRP A 152 26.30 -14.08 46.26
N VAL A 153 25.89 -14.48 45.06
CA VAL A 153 24.49 -14.38 44.62
C VAL A 153 23.73 -15.61 45.12
N ARG A 154 22.78 -15.39 46.03
CA ARG A 154 21.94 -16.44 46.60
C ARG A 154 20.89 -16.94 45.61
N THR A 155 21.09 -18.15 45.10
CA THR A 155 20.19 -18.80 44.13
C THR A 155 19.26 -19.85 44.74
N GLU A 156 19.39 -20.15 46.03
CA GLU A 156 18.66 -21.23 46.72
C GLU A 156 17.14 -21.01 46.74
N ARG A 157 16.71 -19.75 46.55
CA ARG A 157 15.31 -19.33 46.53
C ARG A 157 14.73 -19.15 45.13
N VAL A 158 15.52 -19.40 44.09
CA VAL A 158 15.03 -19.35 42.70
C VAL A 158 14.32 -20.68 42.41
N PRO A 159 13.06 -20.67 41.92
CA PRO A 159 12.36 -21.89 41.57
C PRO A 159 13.17 -22.77 40.61
N GLU A 160 13.21 -24.09 40.86
CA GLU A 160 14.00 -25.05 40.06
C GLU A 160 13.64 -25.01 38.57
N ASP A 161 12.35 -24.84 38.25
CA ASP A 161 11.86 -24.72 36.88
C ASP A 161 12.40 -23.46 36.20
N LEU A 162 12.43 -22.32 36.91
CA LEU A 162 12.97 -21.07 36.41
C LEU A 162 14.49 -21.19 36.19
N MET A 163 15.22 -21.79 37.13
CA MET A 163 16.66 -22.05 37.00
C MET A 163 16.97 -22.87 35.75
N LYS A 164 16.19 -23.92 35.48
CA LYS A 164 16.33 -24.75 34.28
C LYS A 164 16.22 -23.93 33.00
N TYR A 165 15.17 -23.12 32.85
CA TYR A 165 14.96 -22.33 31.62
C TYR A 165 15.96 -21.20 31.44
N VAL A 166 16.38 -20.56 32.54
CA VAL A 166 17.44 -19.54 32.54
C VAL A 166 18.74 -20.14 32.01
N GLU A 167 19.11 -21.32 32.52
CA GLU A 167 20.35 -21.98 32.14
C GLU A 167 20.32 -22.48 30.69
N MET A 168 19.21 -23.07 30.25
CA MET A 168 19.01 -23.45 28.84
C MET A 168 19.21 -22.25 27.91
N ARG A 169 18.59 -21.12 28.23
CA ARG A 169 18.70 -19.90 27.44
C ARG A 169 20.12 -19.34 27.43
N ARG A 170 20.79 -19.34 28.59
CA ARG A 170 22.16 -18.87 28.74
C ARG A 170 23.10 -19.71 27.87
N LYS A 171 23.01 -21.04 27.95
CA LYS A 171 23.81 -21.95 27.11
C LYS A 171 23.57 -21.69 25.62
N ARG A 172 22.30 -21.57 25.20
CA ARG A 172 21.95 -21.29 23.80
C ARG A 172 22.45 -19.92 23.33
N ALA A 173 22.36 -18.89 24.18
CA ALA A 173 22.88 -17.56 23.87
C ALA A 173 24.41 -17.60 23.68
N VAL A 174 25.15 -18.32 24.54
CA VAL A 174 26.60 -18.51 24.43
C VAL A 174 26.97 -19.22 23.13
N GLU A 175 26.28 -20.32 22.84
CA GLU A 175 26.48 -21.10 21.60
C GLU A 175 26.29 -20.20 20.36
N LEU A 176 25.15 -19.53 20.25
CA LEU A 176 24.84 -18.67 19.10
C LEU A 176 25.79 -17.48 18.99
N ALA A 177 26.12 -16.85 20.11
CA ALA A 177 27.02 -15.70 20.14
C ALA A 177 28.46 -16.09 19.74
N SER A 178 28.91 -17.30 20.05
CA SER A 178 30.22 -17.81 19.64
C SER A 178 30.35 -18.02 18.13
N GLN A 179 29.23 -18.12 17.41
CA GLN A 179 29.18 -18.27 15.96
C GLN A 179 29.15 -16.93 15.22
N ILE A 180 29.05 -15.80 15.93
CA ILE A 180 28.99 -14.49 15.29
C ILE A 180 30.39 -14.09 14.82
N GLU A 181 30.62 -14.15 13.51
CA GLU A 181 31.84 -13.62 12.90
C GLU A 181 31.70 -12.11 12.64
N PRO A 182 32.55 -11.24 13.20
CA PRO A 182 32.46 -9.79 13.03
C PRO A 182 32.97 -9.29 11.66
N LYS A 183 32.53 -9.91 10.56
CA LYS A 183 32.90 -9.56 9.18
C LYS A 183 31.99 -8.46 8.63
N GLY A 184 32.21 -7.24 9.10
CA GLY A 184 31.46 -6.06 8.66
C GLY A 184 30.09 -5.91 9.34
N LEU A 185 29.58 -4.67 9.35
CA LEU A 185 28.34 -4.34 10.06
C LEU A 185 27.14 -5.16 9.58
N LYS A 186 27.00 -5.32 8.26
CA LYS A 186 25.85 -6.02 7.65
C LYS A 186 25.75 -7.46 8.16
N GLY A 187 26.86 -8.22 8.10
CA GLY A 187 26.89 -9.62 8.55
C GLY A 187 26.58 -9.74 10.03
N VAL A 188 27.15 -8.87 10.87
CA VAL A 188 26.86 -8.86 12.31
C VAL A 188 25.39 -8.56 12.60
N LEU A 189 24.78 -7.60 11.89
CA LEU A 189 23.35 -7.29 12.07
C LEU A 189 22.47 -8.45 11.63
N GLU A 190 22.82 -9.17 10.56
CA GLU A 190 22.10 -10.36 10.09
C GLU A 190 22.20 -11.52 11.09
N GLU A 191 23.39 -11.80 11.61
CA GLU A 191 23.59 -12.81 12.65
C GLU A 191 22.84 -12.47 13.92
N LEU A 192 22.91 -11.22 14.40
CA LEU A 192 22.14 -10.80 15.55
C LEU A 192 20.64 -11.01 15.31
N ARG A 193 20.08 -10.62 14.16
CA ARG A 193 18.67 -10.90 13.82
C ARG A 193 18.32 -12.40 13.87
N ARG A 194 19.23 -13.26 13.40
CA ARG A 194 19.08 -14.72 13.51
C ARG A 194 19.03 -15.15 14.97
N VAL A 195 19.95 -14.67 15.80
CA VAL A 195 19.99 -14.96 17.24
C VAL A 195 18.71 -14.49 17.94
N ALA A 196 18.21 -13.29 17.64
CA ALA A 196 16.96 -12.77 18.22
C ALA A 196 15.76 -13.70 18.03
N SER A 197 15.71 -14.32 16.86
CA SER A 197 14.60 -15.14 16.38
C SER A 197 14.73 -16.62 16.76
N ASP A 198 15.83 -17.02 17.40
CA ASP A 198 16.14 -18.43 17.65
C ASP A 198 15.20 -19.07 18.70
N HIS A 199 14.71 -20.26 18.36
CA HIS A 199 13.90 -21.10 19.25
C HIS A 199 14.67 -22.29 19.84
N GLY A 200 15.89 -22.60 19.35
CA GLY A 200 16.53 -23.88 19.64
C GLY A 200 15.70 -25.05 19.09
N GLU A 201 15.58 -26.11 19.88
CA GLU A 201 14.81 -27.32 19.53
C GLU A 201 13.29 -27.13 19.69
N GLU A 202 12.86 -26.26 20.62
CA GLU A 202 11.44 -26.06 20.93
C GLU A 202 11.08 -24.59 21.19
N ARG A 203 9.96 -24.17 20.59
CA ARG A 203 9.38 -22.85 20.77
C ARG A 203 8.71 -22.73 22.14
N GLY A 204 9.44 -22.23 23.14
CA GLY A 204 8.91 -22.11 24.50
C GLY A 204 9.71 -21.23 25.46
N ARG A 205 9.53 -21.45 26.78
CA ARG A 205 10.12 -20.61 27.85
C ARG A 205 11.65 -20.62 27.90
N GLY A 206 12.31 -21.63 27.32
CA GLY A 206 13.78 -21.73 27.26
C GLY A 206 14.41 -20.96 26.09
N SER A 207 13.65 -20.64 25.05
CA SER A 207 14.17 -20.05 23.79
C SER A 207 14.64 -18.59 23.92
N ILE A 208 15.53 -18.15 23.03
CA ILE A 208 15.93 -16.75 22.89
C ILE A 208 14.73 -15.91 22.40
N CYS A 209 14.03 -16.36 21.37
CA CYS A 209 12.76 -15.78 20.96
C CYS A 209 11.60 -16.35 21.80
N TYR A 210 11.41 -15.86 23.01
CA TYR A 210 10.42 -16.46 23.91
C TYR A 210 8.96 -16.25 23.51
N HIS A 211 8.22 -17.35 23.54
CA HIS A 211 6.76 -17.41 23.41
C HIS A 211 6.22 -18.08 24.68
N GLY A 212 5.33 -17.39 25.38
CA GLY A 212 4.68 -17.90 26.58
C GLY A 212 3.17 -17.71 26.49
N GLU A 213 2.43 -18.59 27.16
CA GLU A 213 0.97 -18.72 26.97
C GLU A 213 0.14 -17.83 27.91
N VAL A 214 0.66 -17.45 29.09
CA VAL A 214 -0.10 -16.65 30.07
C VAL A 214 0.78 -15.66 30.84
N GLY A 215 0.44 -14.37 30.79
CA GLY A 215 0.93 -13.31 31.68
C GLY A 215 2.23 -12.59 31.29
N TRP A 216 3.08 -13.18 30.45
CA TRP A 216 4.33 -12.58 29.96
C TRP A 216 4.59 -12.90 28.50
N TYR A 217 5.08 -11.92 27.74
CA TYR A 217 5.40 -12.04 26.32
C TYR A 217 6.65 -11.24 25.96
N MET A 218 7.24 -11.48 24.78
CA MET A 218 8.29 -10.63 24.24
C MET A 218 7.68 -9.35 23.69
N SER A 219 7.96 -8.19 24.30
CA SER A 219 7.39 -6.92 23.85
C SER A 219 8.07 -6.38 22.60
N SER A 220 9.36 -6.64 22.47
CA SER A 220 10.21 -6.06 21.44
C SER A 220 11.57 -6.76 21.38
N SER A 221 12.25 -6.56 20.25
CA SER A 221 13.67 -6.81 20.08
C SER A 221 14.32 -5.60 19.42
N THR A 222 15.44 -5.15 19.96
CA THR A 222 16.16 -3.97 19.49
C THR A 222 17.61 -4.32 19.22
N ILE A 223 18.13 -3.94 18.06
CA ILE A 223 19.55 -4.05 17.71
C ILE A 223 20.10 -2.63 17.52
N MET A 224 21.19 -2.30 18.19
CA MET A 224 21.85 -1.00 18.08
C MET A 224 23.31 -1.20 17.73
N ALA A 225 23.78 -0.52 16.68
CA ALA A 225 25.19 -0.39 16.36
C ALA A 225 25.62 1.06 16.58
N VAL A 226 26.45 1.31 17.58
CA VAL A 226 26.91 2.64 17.95
C VAL A 226 28.27 2.88 17.31
N ALA A 227 28.29 3.77 16.33
CA ALA A 227 29.49 4.15 15.59
C ALA A 227 30.25 5.28 16.30
N LYS A 228 31.53 5.44 15.93
CA LYS A 228 32.33 6.62 16.31
C LYS A 228 31.69 7.92 15.82
N ASN A 229 31.17 7.90 14.59
CA ASN A 229 30.36 8.99 14.03
C ASN A 229 28.88 8.66 14.25
N LEU A 230 28.16 9.54 14.93
CA LEU A 230 26.77 9.26 15.31
C LEU A 230 25.85 8.94 14.12
N GLY A 231 26.04 9.62 12.98
CA GLY A 231 25.25 9.40 11.76
C GLY A 231 25.45 8.01 11.11
N ASP A 232 26.56 7.34 11.41
CA ASP A 232 26.85 5.98 10.93
C ASP A 232 26.24 4.90 11.83
N SER A 233 25.69 5.29 12.99
CA SER A 233 25.04 4.36 13.91
C SER A 233 23.77 3.76 13.28
N ARG A 234 23.37 2.59 13.78
CA ARG A 234 22.15 1.89 13.34
C ARG A 234 21.24 1.57 14.51
N ILE A 235 19.94 1.73 14.30
CA ILE A 235 18.89 1.33 15.24
C ILE A 235 17.89 0.46 14.49
N LEU A 236 17.83 -0.82 14.81
CA LEU A 236 16.84 -1.74 14.28
C LEU A 236 15.88 -2.14 15.39
N TYR A 237 14.58 -2.09 15.12
CA TYR A 237 13.56 -2.39 16.12
C TYR A 237 12.46 -3.29 15.55
N CYS A 238 12.17 -4.38 16.25
CA CYS A 238 11.05 -5.26 15.99
C CYS A 238 10.07 -5.17 17.16
N ARG A 239 8.79 -4.90 16.87
CA ARG A 239 7.72 -4.98 17.87
C ARG A 239 7.30 -6.44 18.01
N GLY A 240 7.20 -6.94 19.24
CA GLY A 240 6.89 -8.34 19.51
C GLY A 240 8.04 -9.28 19.18
N ASN A 241 7.70 -10.53 18.83
CA ASN A 241 8.64 -11.60 18.54
C ASN A 241 9.30 -11.46 17.15
N PRO A 242 10.64 -11.40 17.04
CA PRO A 242 11.38 -11.29 15.78
C PRO A 242 11.16 -12.42 14.77
N CYS A 243 10.78 -13.61 15.22
CA CYS A 243 10.47 -14.73 14.33
C CYS A 243 9.14 -14.57 13.57
N GLU A 244 8.24 -13.71 14.05
CA GLU A 244 6.94 -13.40 13.42
C GLU A 244 6.86 -11.96 12.91
N GLY A 245 7.73 -11.10 13.43
CA GLY A 245 7.85 -9.70 13.09
C GLY A 245 8.96 -9.40 12.09
N ARG A 246 9.18 -8.12 11.85
CA ARG A 246 10.30 -7.63 11.05
C ARG A 246 11.02 -6.53 11.81
N PHE A 247 12.35 -6.53 11.72
CA PHE A 247 13.15 -5.39 12.17
C PHE A 247 12.96 -4.22 11.22
N LEU A 248 12.50 -3.10 11.75
CA LEU A 248 12.42 -1.82 11.05
C LEU A 248 13.64 -0.98 11.38
N ASP A 249 14.14 -0.24 10.40
CA ASP A 249 15.27 0.66 10.57
C ASP A 249 14.83 2.04 11.07
N TYR A 250 15.19 2.35 12.32
CA TYR A 250 14.94 3.62 13.00
C TYR A 250 16.15 4.57 12.95
N SER A 251 17.20 4.27 12.19
CA SER A 251 18.41 5.09 12.12
C SER A 251 18.14 6.51 11.57
N HIS A 252 16.98 6.75 10.96
CA HIS A 252 16.52 8.06 10.53
C HIS A 252 16.32 9.07 11.68
N ILE A 253 16.22 8.62 12.94
CA ILE A 253 16.12 9.52 14.11
C ILE A 253 17.50 10.08 14.53
N LEU A 254 18.58 9.56 13.95
CA LEU A 254 19.94 10.04 14.20
C LEU A 254 20.23 11.27 13.34
N PRO A 255 21.05 12.22 13.83
CA PRO A 255 21.44 13.37 13.05
C PRO A 255 22.28 12.93 11.83
N LYS A 256 21.90 13.42 10.64
CA LYS A 256 22.67 13.20 9.41
C LYS A 256 23.95 14.04 9.48
N GLY A 257 25.11 13.40 9.31
CA GLY A 257 26.38 14.11 9.19
C GLY A 257 26.36 15.04 7.99
N GLY A 258 26.86 16.27 8.16
CA GLY A 258 27.01 17.24 7.07
C GLY A 258 28.01 16.72 6.05
N GLY A 259 27.50 16.27 4.92
CA GLY A 259 28.24 15.81 3.76
C GLY A 259 27.22 15.28 2.76
N ASP A 260 27.28 15.78 1.53
CA ASP A 260 26.47 15.31 0.41
C ASP A 260 26.66 13.79 0.24
N ALA A 261 25.77 13.03 0.87
CA ALA A 261 25.64 11.61 0.65
C ALA A 261 24.33 11.42 -0.09
N ALA A 262 24.49 11.19 -1.39
CA ALA A 262 23.55 10.42 -2.20
C ALA A 262 22.96 9.28 -1.34
N TYR A 263 21.70 8.96 -1.60
CA TYR A 263 21.09 7.72 -1.13
C TYR A 263 21.95 6.53 -1.61
N THR A 264 23.00 6.17 -0.88
CA THR A 264 23.65 4.87 -1.00
C THR A 264 22.72 3.89 -0.31
N THR A 265 21.79 3.40 -1.11
CA THR A 265 21.11 2.13 -0.90
C THR A 265 22.15 1.08 -0.56
N VAL A 266 22.11 0.54 0.65
CA VAL A 266 22.63 -0.82 0.87
C VAL A 266 21.85 -1.74 -0.07
N ASP A 267 22.58 -2.40 -0.96
CA ASP A 267 22.07 -3.01 -2.20
C ASP A 267 20.88 -3.96 -2.05
N ALA A 268 19.95 -3.80 -2.99
CA ALA A 268 19.32 -4.85 -3.78
C ALA A 268 19.13 -6.23 -3.12
N ALA A 269 18.45 -6.27 -1.98
CA ALA A 269 17.43 -7.30 -1.76
C ALA A 269 16.09 -6.63 -2.09
N ALA A 270 15.30 -7.28 -2.95
CA ALA A 270 14.01 -6.85 -3.52
C ALA A 270 13.44 -5.52 -2.97
N PRO A 271 13.12 -4.53 -3.84
CA PRO A 271 12.69 -3.20 -3.40
C PRO A 271 11.65 -3.34 -2.29
N VAL A 272 11.82 -2.62 -1.19
CA VAL A 272 10.72 -2.47 -0.22
C VAL A 272 9.62 -1.75 -0.99
N ILE A 273 8.69 -2.54 -1.55
CA ILE A 273 7.55 -2.03 -2.29
C ILE A 273 6.63 -1.38 -1.25
N GLU A 274 6.91 -0.11 -0.91
CA GLU A 274 6.07 0.70 0.00
C GLU A 274 4.64 0.86 -0.56
N LEU A 275 4.49 0.67 -1.87
CA LEU A 275 3.27 0.75 -2.66
C LEU A 275 3.26 -0.36 -3.71
N SER A 276 2.40 -1.37 -3.57
CA SER A 276 2.21 -2.33 -4.67
C SER A 276 1.71 -1.61 -5.93
N LYS A 277 2.38 -1.85 -7.06
CA LYS A 277 1.97 -1.28 -8.35
C LYS A 277 0.62 -1.88 -8.75
N GLU A 278 -0.28 -1.02 -9.18
CA GLU A 278 -1.58 -1.39 -9.74
C GLU A 278 -1.49 -1.50 -11.28
N SER A 279 -0.83 -0.54 -11.92
CA SER A 279 -0.49 -0.59 -13.34
C SER A 279 0.66 0.39 -13.66
N MET A 280 1.07 0.46 -14.93
CA MET A 280 2.10 1.39 -15.41
C MET A 280 1.54 2.53 -16.28
N LYS A 281 0.22 2.78 -16.22
CA LYS A 281 -0.50 3.72 -17.11
C LYS A 281 -0.08 5.18 -16.97
N LEU A 282 0.51 5.56 -15.83
CA LEU A 282 1.03 6.91 -15.57
C LEU A 282 2.55 6.92 -15.42
N SER A 283 3.24 5.86 -15.86
CA SER A 283 4.69 5.76 -15.79
C SER A 283 5.35 6.94 -16.51
N GLY A 284 6.28 7.60 -15.81
CA GLY A 284 6.98 8.78 -16.32
C GLY A 284 6.13 10.05 -16.39
N LYS A 285 4.92 10.06 -15.84
CA LYS A 285 4.04 11.24 -15.81
C LYS A 285 4.19 12.00 -14.50
N ARG A 286 4.35 13.32 -14.60
CA ARG A 286 4.41 14.25 -13.46
C ARG A 286 3.06 14.93 -13.27
N VAL A 287 2.44 14.71 -12.11
CA VAL A 287 1.13 15.25 -11.76
C VAL A 287 1.26 16.19 -10.56
N ALA A 288 0.84 17.45 -10.71
CA ALA A 288 0.68 18.34 -9.57
C ALA A 288 -0.70 18.15 -8.94
N LEU A 289 -0.74 17.76 -7.67
CA LEU A 289 -1.98 17.63 -6.88
C LEU A 289 -2.18 18.86 -6.00
N CYS A 290 -3.09 19.73 -6.42
CA CYS A 290 -3.42 20.99 -5.76
C CYS A 290 -4.61 20.83 -4.80
N LEU A 291 -4.39 21.07 -3.51
CA LEU A 291 -5.41 20.99 -2.46
C LEU A 291 -5.92 22.40 -2.09
N THR A 292 -7.23 22.53 -1.97
CA THR A 292 -7.90 23.79 -1.61
C THR A 292 -8.69 23.64 -0.30
N GLY A 293 -9.03 24.74 0.36
CA GLY A 293 -9.65 24.75 1.71
C GLY A 293 -11.00 24.05 1.81
N SER A 294 -11.00 22.73 1.95
CA SER A 294 -12.19 21.87 2.09
C SER A 294 -11.86 20.64 2.92
N VAL A 295 -12.80 20.22 3.77
CA VAL A 295 -12.68 19.02 4.61
C VAL A 295 -12.53 17.74 3.76
N ALA A 296 -13.01 17.77 2.51
CA ALA A 296 -12.86 16.67 1.56
C ALA A 296 -11.39 16.37 1.18
N THR A 297 -10.45 17.22 1.58
CA THR A 297 -9.00 17.00 1.43
C THR A 297 -8.53 15.73 2.17
N ILE A 298 -9.30 15.20 3.12
CA ILE A 298 -9.01 13.91 3.77
C ILE A 298 -8.87 12.72 2.80
N GLU A 299 -9.45 12.80 1.59
CA GLU A 299 -9.30 11.78 0.55
C GLU A 299 -8.03 11.96 -0.30
N ALA A 300 -7.37 13.13 -0.23
CA ALA A 300 -6.20 13.45 -1.04
C ALA A 300 -4.97 12.56 -0.78
N PRO A 301 -4.63 12.15 0.46
CA PRO A 301 -3.54 11.20 0.70
C PRO A 301 -3.76 9.87 -0.01
N LYS A 302 -5.00 9.35 -0.01
CA LYS A 302 -5.36 8.12 -0.72
C LYS A 302 -5.22 8.33 -2.23
N LEU A 303 -5.71 9.45 -2.76
CA LEU A 303 -5.58 9.80 -4.17
C LEU A 303 -4.12 9.86 -4.63
N ALA A 304 -3.26 10.57 -3.89
CA ALA A 304 -1.83 10.66 -4.19
C ALA A 304 -1.18 9.26 -4.25
N ARG A 305 -1.49 8.39 -3.28
CA ARG A 305 -0.99 7.01 -3.28
C ARG A 305 -1.51 6.20 -4.46
N TRP A 306 -2.79 6.32 -4.81
CA TRP A 306 -3.35 5.62 -5.97
C TRP A 306 -2.71 6.08 -7.30
N LEU A 307 -2.50 7.39 -7.49
CA LEU A 307 -1.77 7.90 -8.66
C LEU A 307 -0.35 7.32 -8.74
N ARG A 308 0.37 7.25 -7.61
CA ARG A 308 1.69 6.60 -7.53
C ARG A 308 1.64 5.10 -7.82
N ARG A 309 0.60 4.37 -7.38
CA ARG A 309 0.40 2.95 -7.72
C ARG A 309 0.21 2.72 -9.22
N HIS A 310 -0.24 3.73 -9.96
CA HIS A 310 -0.33 3.71 -11.43
C HIS A 310 0.95 4.22 -12.12
N GLY A 311 1.99 4.58 -11.37
CA GLY A 311 3.30 4.99 -11.89
C GLY A 311 3.57 6.49 -11.95
N ALA A 312 2.64 7.34 -11.48
CA ALA A 312 2.80 8.79 -11.53
C ALA A 312 3.79 9.30 -10.48
N GLU A 313 4.56 10.33 -10.84
CA GLU A 313 5.24 11.19 -9.90
C GLU A 313 4.28 12.30 -9.45
N VAL A 314 3.98 12.36 -8.15
CA VAL A 314 2.98 13.30 -7.63
C VAL A 314 3.66 14.39 -6.79
N GLN A 315 3.47 15.65 -7.15
CA GLN A 315 3.91 16.81 -6.34
C GLN A 315 2.68 17.50 -5.74
N CYS A 316 2.65 17.69 -4.41
CA CYS A 316 1.52 18.36 -3.77
C CYS A 316 1.74 19.87 -3.63
N TYR A 317 0.69 20.64 -3.93
CA TYR A 317 0.56 22.06 -3.65
C TYR A 317 -0.65 22.27 -2.73
N MET A 318 -0.53 23.13 -1.72
CA MET A 318 -1.63 23.41 -0.80
C MET A 318 -1.84 24.91 -0.65
N THR A 319 -3.09 25.35 -0.74
CA THR A 319 -3.48 26.69 -0.27
C THR A 319 -3.37 26.78 1.26
N SER A 320 -3.22 27.98 1.81
CA SER A 320 -3.24 28.19 3.28
C SER A 320 -4.49 27.59 3.94
N ALA A 321 -5.67 27.79 3.34
CA ALA A 321 -6.93 27.22 3.82
C ALA A 321 -6.96 25.68 3.76
N ALA A 322 -6.23 25.04 2.83
CA ALA A 322 -6.11 23.58 2.79
C ALA A 322 -5.24 23.03 3.92
N VAL A 323 -4.26 23.80 4.38
CA VAL A 323 -3.44 23.48 5.56
C VAL A 323 -4.27 23.65 6.83
N GLU A 324 -5.01 24.75 6.94
CA GLU A 324 -5.78 25.09 8.15
C GLU A 324 -6.97 24.16 8.37
N TYR A 325 -7.76 23.90 7.33
CA TYR A 325 -9.03 23.16 7.44
C TYR A 325 -9.01 21.76 6.81
N GLY A 326 -7.90 21.36 6.20
CA GLY A 326 -7.77 20.11 5.45
C GLY A 326 -6.90 19.09 6.16
N VAL A 327 -5.79 18.71 5.51
CA VAL A 327 -4.85 17.70 6.00
C VAL A 327 -3.50 18.33 6.28
N SER A 328 -2.73 17.78 7.21
CA SER A 328 -1.38 18.25 7.48
C SER A 328 -0.47 18.08 6.25
N PRO A 329 0.39 19.08 5.94
CA PRO A 329 1.40 18.95 4.89
C PRO A 329 2.29 17.70 5.07
N LYS A 330 2.59 17.29 6.31
CA LYS A 330 3.39 16.09 6.59
C LYS A 330 2.72 14.79 6.10
N VAL A 331 1.39 14.72 6.17
CA VAL A 331 0.64 13.56 5.66
C VAL A 331 0.71 13.53 4.14
N MET A 332 0.63 14.69 3.48
CA MET A 332 0.77 14.76 2.03
C MET A 332 2.20 14.51 1.56
N GLU A 333 3.21 14.92 2.33
CA GLU A 333 4.61 14.58 2.08
C GLU A 333 4.82 13.06 2.13
N TRP A 334 4.29 12.38 3.15
CA TRP A 334 4.28 10.91 3.20
C TRP A 334 3.54 10.29 2.01
N ALA A 335 2.34 10.80 1.68
CA ALA A 335 1.51 10.23 0.63
C ALA A 335 2.15 10.37 -0.76
N THR A 336 2.82 11.50 -1.02
CA THR A 336 3.48 11.80 -2.29
C THR A 336 4.92 11.32 -2.36
N GLY A 337 5.59 11.17 -1.21
CA GLY A 337 7.03 10.93 -1.12
C GLY A 337 7.88 12.18 -1.44
N ARG A 338 7.28 13.38 -1.44
CA ARG A 338 7.94 14.64 -1.82
C ARG A 338 7.51 15.80 -0.90
N PRO A 339 8.38 16.79 -0.63
CA PRO A 339 8.00 17.97 0.16
C PRO A 339 6.79 18.69 -0.44
N VAL A 340 5.91 19.24 0.39
CA VAL A 340 4.70 19.94 -0.10
C VAL A 340 5.01 21.41 -0.36
N VAL A 341 4.53 21.94 -1.50
CA VAL A 341 4.63 23.37 -1.82
C VAL A 341 3.47 24.13 -1.16
N LEU A 342 3.80 25.04 -0.24
CA LEU A 342 2.82 25.83 0.54
C LEU A 342 2.70 27.29 0.08
N GLY A 343 3.65 27.76 -0.74
CA GLY A 343 3.75 29.14 -1.17
C GLY A 343 4.75 29.27 -2.31
N LEU A 344 4.81 30.46 -2.91
CA LEU A 344 5.82 30.79 -3.91
C LEU A 344 7.08 31.29 -3.20
N THR A 345 8.24 30.86 -3.68
CA THR A 345 9.55 31.34 -3.23
C THR A 345 10.39 31.81 -4.41
N GLY A 346 11.66 32.13 -4.17
CA GLY A 346 12.64 32.40 -5.24
C GLY A 346 12.89 31.21 -6.17
N ALA A 347 12.42 30.00 -5.82
CA ALA A 347 12.56 28.80 -6.66
C ALA A 347 11.54 28.71 -7.81
N ALA A 348 10.63 29.69 -7.95
CA ALA A 348 9.67 29.79 -9.04
C ALA A 348 8.82 28.53 -9.27
N GLU A 349 8.21 28.00 -8.20
CA GLU A 349 7.47 26.72 -8.19
C GLU A 349 6.31 26.67 -9.21
N HIS A 350 5.77 27.83 -9.58
CA HIS A 350 4.70 27.97 -10.56
C HIS A 350 5.16 27.79 -12.01
N LEU A 351 6.46 27.78 -12.30
CA LEU A 351 7.01 27.57 -13.65
C LEU A 351 7.42 26.12 -13.91
N VAL A 352 7.25 25.22 -12.93
CA VAL A 352 7.55 23.80 -13.09
C VAL A 352 6.55 23.18 -14.05
N ASP A 353 7.05 22.59 -15.16
CA ASP A 353 6.18 21.91 -16.11
C ASP A 353 5.72 20.56 -15.56
N TYR A 354 4.41 20.34 -15.61
CA TYR A 354 3.74 19.10 -15.25
C TYR A 354 2.94 18.61 -16.46
N ASP A 355 2.85 17.29 -16.63
CA ASP A 355 1.96 16.72 -17.65
C ASP A 355 0.48 17.03 -17.33
N LEU A 356 0.14 17.16 -16.05
CA LEU A 356 -1.20 17.47 -15.57
C LEU A 356 -1.20 18.20 -14.23
N VAL A 357 -2.12 19.16 -14.05
CA VAL A 357 -2.43 19.74 -12.74
C VAL A 357 -3.85 19.35 -12.34
N LEU A 358 -3.99 18.63 -11.23
CA LEU A 358 -5.26 18.21 -10.65
C LEU A 358 -5.59 19.05 -9.41
N VAL A 359 -6.68 19.81 -9.45
CA VAL A 359 -7.23 20.52 -8.29
C VAL A 359 -8.28 19.64 -7.61
N TYR A 360 -7.94 19.05 -6.46
CA TYR A 360 -8.79 18.09 -5.74
C TYR A 360 -8.60 18.22 -4.22
N PRO A 361 -9.63 18.53 -3.43
CA PRO A 361 -10.90 19.12 -3.87
C PRO A 361 -10.70 20.55 -4.39
N ALA A 362 -11.57 20.98 -5.30
CA ALA A 362 -11.64 22.35 -5.79
C ALA A 362 -12.82 23.11 -5.16
N THR A 363 -12.52 24.10 -4.32
CA THR A 363 -13.55 24.97 -3.74
C THR A 363 -14.04 26.04 -4.71
N LEU A 364 -15.23 26.59 -4.43
CA LEU A 364 -15.79 27.72 -5.18
C LEU A 364 -14.77 28.85 -5.33
N ASN A 365 -14.10 29.23 -4.24
CA ASN A 365 -13.09 30.29 -4.23
C ASN A 365 -11.99 30.04 -5.26
N THR A 366 -11.38 28.85 -5.23
CA THR A 366 -10.28 28.51 -6.15
C THR A 366 -10.77 28.42 -7.60
N VAL A 367 -11.91 27.78 -7.84
CA VAL A 367 -12.48 27.65 -9.19
C VAL A 367 -12.79 29.01 -9.81
N CYS A 368 -13.41 29.92 -9.06
CA CYS A 368 -13.69 31.28 -9.53
C CYS A 368 -12.42 32.07 -9.82
N LYS A 369 -11.37 31.92 -8.97
CA LYS A 369 -10.06 32.55 -9.18
C LYS A 369 -9.39 32.04 -10.46
N VAL A 370 -9.29 30.72 -10.62
CA VAL A 370 -8.70 30.10 -11.82
C VAL A 370 -9.46 30.51 -13.08
N ALA A 371 -10.79 30.50 -13.06
CA ALA A 371 -11.59 30.91 -14.22
C ALA A 371 -11.36 32.37 -14.65
N ARG A 372 -10.99 33.25 -13.72
CA ARG A 372 -10.77 34.68 -13.95
C ARG A 372 -9.29 35.07 -14.06
N GLY A 373 -8.37 34.10 -13.97
CA GLY A 373 -6.93 34.36 -14.04
C GLY A 373 -6.34 35.04 -12.79
N VAL A 374 -6.99 34.90 -11.63
CA VAL A 374 -6.43 35.41 -10.36
C VAL A 374 -5.35 34.42 -9.88
N ALA A 375 -4.11 34.89 -9.80
CA ALA A 375 -2.91 34.12 -9.45
C ALA A 375 -2.24 34.67 -8.16
N ASP A 376 -2.91 34.50 -7.02
CA ASP A 376 -2.55 35.13 -5.75
C ASP A 376 -1.95 34.17 -4.70
N ASN A 377 -1.79 32.89 -5.05
CA ASN A 377 -1.13 31.88 -4.23
C ASN A 377 -0.50 30.79 -5.11
N ALA A 378 0.27 29.87 -4.53
CA ALA A 378 1.00 28.86 -5.30
C ALA A 378 0.09 27.97 -6.18
N VAL A 379 -1.08 27.57 -5.67
CA VAL A 379 -2.04 26.73 -6.42
C VAL A 379 -2.64 27.52 -7.60
N THR A 380 -3.15 28.73 -7.36
CA THR A 380 -3.80 29.52 -8.41
C THR A 380 -2.81 30.02 -9.46
N THR A 381 -1.58 30.33 -9.04
CA THR A 381 -0.50 30.73 -9.95
C THR A 381 -0.03 29.57 -10.82
N LEU A 382 0.14 28.36 -10.25
CA LEU A 382 0.44 27.15 -11.03
C LEU A 382 -0.69 26.83 -12.03
N CYS A 383 -1.95 27.01 -11.63
CA CYS A 383 -3.07 26.83 -12.56
C CYS A 383 -3.05 27.86 -13.69
N ALA A 384 -2.68 29.12 -13.42
CA ALA A 384 -2.62 30.18 -14.43
C ALA A 384 -1.45 30.01 -15.42
N SER A 385 -0.33 29.42 -14.99
CA SER A 385 0.82 29.12 -15.84
C SER A 385 0.67 27.82 -16.65
N THR A 386 -0.33 27.00 -16.32
CA THR A 386 -0.58 25.71 -16.99
C THR A 386 -1.64 25.85 -18.08
N SER A 387 -1.41 25.19 -19.23
CA SER A 387 -2.43 25.11 -20.30
C SER A 387 -3.76 24.57 -19.76
N PRO A 388 -4.91 25.21 -20.08
CA PRO A 388 -6.22 24.73 -19.65
C PRO A 388 -6.50 23.25 -19.98
N THR A 389 -5.97 22.73 -21.09
CA THR A 389 -6.16 21.32 -21.48
C THR A 389 -5.44 20.32 -20.58
N ARG A 390 -4.49 20.78 -19.76
CA ARG A 390 -3.77 20.00 -18.74
C ARG A 390 -4.33 20.21 -17.33
N LEU A 391 -5.40 21.00 -17.19
CA LEU A 391 -6.08 21.21 -15.92
C LEU A 391 -7.23 20.22 -15.73
N VAL A 392 -7.25 19.56 -14.58
CA VAL A 392 -8.37 18.75 -14.10
C VAL A 392 -8.88 19.34 -12.80
N VAL A 393 -10.19 19.57 -12.69
CA VAL A 393 -10.81 20.20 -11.53
C VAL A 393 -11.88 19.26 -10.96
N ALA A 394 -11.81 18.98 -9.65
CA ALA A 394 -12.76 18.11 -8.95
C ALA A 394 -13.46 18.89 -7.81
N PRO A 395 -14.64 19.48 -8.06
CA PRO A 395 -15.32 20.32 -7.09
C PRO A 395 -15.74 19.59 -5.81
N ALA A 396 -15.71 20.29 -4.67
CA ALA A 396 -16.33 19.80 -3.44
C ALA A 396 -16.79 20.95 -2.53
N MET A 397 -18.08 20.99 -2.19
CA MET A 397 -18.68 22.04 -1.36
C MET A 397 -20.12 21.72 -0.93
N ASN A 398 -20.68 22.52 -0.03
CA ASN A 398 -22.12 22.53 0.26
C ASN A 398 -22.95 22.81 -1.01
N LEU A 399 -24.13 22.21 -1.15
CA LEU A 399 -24.95 22.35 -2.35
C LEU A 399 -25.35 23.80 -2.65
N ARG A 400 -25.57 24.66 -1.64
CA ARG A 400 -25.85 26.10 -1.87
C ARG A 400 -24.72 26.80 -2.62
N LEU A 401 -23.47 26.47 -2.29
CA LEU A 401 -22.30 26.99 -2.99
C LEU A 401 -22.18 26.38 -4.40
N TYR A 402 -22.46 25.08 -4.54
CA TYR A 402 -22.45 24.41 -5.85
C TYR A 402 -23.50 24.98 -6.82
N MET A 403 -24.65 25.42 -6.29
CA MET A 403 -25.73 26.02 -7.05
C MET A 403 -25.54 27.52 -7.30
N ASN A 404 -24.48 28.14 -6.77
CA ASN A 404 -24.17 29.55 -6.94
C ASN A 404 -23.95 29.90 -8.43
N ALA A 405 -24.53 31.01 -8.88
CA ALA A 405 -24.48 31.44 -10.27
C ALA A 405 -23.04 31.71 -10.77
N ALA A 406 -22.22 32.39 -9.97
CA ALA A 406 -20.83 32.69 -10.31
C ALA A 406 -19.99 31.41 -10.43
N PHE A 407 -20.24 30.42 -9.56
CA PHE A 407 -19.57 29.13 -9.65
C PHE A 407 -19.94 28.36 -10.93
N ARG A 408 -21.23 28.31 -11.28
CA ARG A 408 -21.67 27.67 -12.53
C ARG A 408 -21.12 28.36 -13.77
N GLU A 409 -21.05 29.69 -13.76
CA GLU A 409 -20.44 30.45 -14.85
C GLU A 409 -18.94 30.16 -14.96
N ALA A 410 -18.22 30.12 -13.83
CA ALA A 410 -16.82 29.74 -13.77
C ALA A 410 -16.60 28.34 -14.35
N LEU A 411 -17.40 27.35 -13.96
CA LEU A 411 -17.33 25.99 -14.53
C LEU A 411 -17.57 25.98 -16.05
N LYS A 412 -18.58 26.70 -16.54
CA LYS A 412 -18.86 26.82 -17.98
C LYS A 412 -17.68 27.46 -18.73
N ARG A 413 -17.06 28.50 -18.15
CA ARG A 413 -15.88 29.15 -18.71
C ARG A 413 -14.68 28.20 -18.76
N LEU A 414 -14.36 27.52 -17.66
CA LEU A 414 -13.26 26.55 -17.60
C LEU A 414 -13.45 25.42 -18.63
N LYS A 415 -14.66 24.87 -18.73
CA LYS A 415 -14.97 23.84 -19.72
C LYS A 415 -14.77 24.33 -21.16
N ARG A 416 -15.18 25.56 -21.48
CA ARG A 416 -14.93 26.18 -22.80
C ARG A 416 -13.45 26.37 -23.10
N LEU A 417 -12.63 26.63 -22.07
CA LEU A 417 -11.18 26.75 -22.21
C LEU A 417 -10.48 25.38 -22.38
N GLY A 418 -11.19 24.27 -22.19
CA GLY A 418 -10.63 22.91 -22.32
C GLY A 418 -10.25 22.25 -21.00
N VAL A 419 -10.59 22.86 -19.86
CA VAL A 419 -10.39 22.25 -18.54
C VAL A 419 -11.31 21.05 -18.36
N THR A 420 -10.75 19.93 -17.91
CA THR A 420 -11.52 18.71 -17.61
C THR A 420 -12.17 18.82 -16.24
N LEU A 421 -13.50 18.68 -16.19
CA LEU A 421 -14.27 18.70 -14.96
C LEU A 421 -14.58 17.27 -14.49
N VAL A 422 -14.20 16.95 -13.25
CA VAL A 422 -14.59 15.70 -12.58
C VAL A 422 -15.82 15.97 -11.72
N GLU A 423 -16.99 15.60 -12.23
CA GLU A 423 -18.26 15.88 -11.57
C GLU A 423 -18.31 15.30 -10.13
N PRO A 424 -18.79 16.07 -9.14
CA PRO A 424 -18.94 15.61 -7.76
C PRO A 424 -20.06 14.59 -7.61
N ARG A 425 -20.14 13.96 -6.43
CA ARG A 425 -21.27 13.12 -6.02
C ARG A 425 -22.27 13.97 -5.25
N ILE A 426 -23.49 14.10 -5.76
CA ILE A 426 -24.55 14.85 -5.08
C ILE A 426 -25.27 13.92 -4.11
N SER A 427 -25.16 14.19 -2.81
CA SER A 427 -25.83 13.42 -1.75
C SER A 427 -25.88 14.24 -0.46
N GLU A 428 -26.91 14.03 0.38
CA GLU A 428 -27.01 14.66 1.71
C GLU A 428 -26.85 16.19 1.70
N GLY A 429 -27.40 16.86 0.69
CA GLY A 429 -27.32 18.34 0.59
C GLY A 429 -25.91 18.88 0.30
N ALA A 430 -24.98 18.04 -0.17
CA ALA A 430 -23.62 18.44 -0.53
C ALA A 430 -23.20 17.93 -1.91
N ALA A 431 -22.36 18.70 -2.59
CA ALA A 431 -21.54 18.24 -3.69
C ALA A 431 -20.26 17.63 -3.10
N LYS A 432 -20.32 16.34 -2.75
CA LYS A 432 -19.18 15.60 -2.20
C LYS A 432 -18.13 15.39 -3.29
N VAL A 433 -16.86 15.47 -2.93
CA VAL A 433 -15.77 15.27 -3.90
C VAL A 433 -15.92 13.92 -4.62
N ALA A 434 -15.50 13.89 -5.88
CA ALA A 434 -15.42 12.67 -6.69
C ALA A 434 -14.65 11.57 -5.95
N SER A 435 -15.03 10.30 -6.13
CA SER A 435 -14.28 9.19 -5.54
C SER A 435 -12.83 9.17 -6.04
N VAL A 436 -11.92 8.62 -5.22
CA VAL A 436 -10.51 8.47 -5.60
C VAL A 436 -10.37 7.73 -6.93
N GLU A 437 -11.11 6.63 -7.12
CA GLU A 437 -11.12 5.87 -8.37
C GLU A 437 -11.51 6.75 -9.57
N LYS A 438 -12.60 7.50 -9.47
CA LYS A 438 -13.04 8.42 -10.54
C LYS A 438 -11.98 9.47 -10.85
N ALA A 439 -11.36 10.08 -9.84
CA ALA A 439 -10.31 11.07 -10.05
C ALA A 439 -9.09 10.47 -10.76
N VAL A 440 -8.64 9.27 -10.36
CA VAL A 440 -7.54 8.55 -11.04
C VAL A 440 -7.89 8.24 -12.49
N ASP A 441 -9.09 7.74 -12.76
CA ASP A 441 -9.50 7.40 -14.13
C ASP A 441 -9.54 8.62 -15.04
N TYR A 442 -9.96 9.78 -14.52
CA TYR A 442 -9.92 11.05 -15.26
C TYR A 442 -8.49 11.57 -15.47
N VAL A 443 -7.57 11.36 -14.52
CA VAL A 443 -6.15 11.68 -14.71
C VAL A 443 -5.54 10.82 -15.81
N ILE A 444 -5.76 9.49 -15.77
CA ILE A 444 -5.31 8.56 -16.81
C ILE A 444 -5.90 8.95 -18.17
N ARG A 445 -7.21 9.23 -18.22
CA ARG A 445 -7.90 9.68 -19.43
C ARG A 445 -7.30 10.96 -20.02
N SER A 446 -7.04 11.96 -19.16
CA SER A 446 -6.53 13.25 -19.60
C SER A 446 -5.11 13.12 -20.19
N LEU A 447 -4.29 12.26 -19.57
CA LEU A 447 -2.92 11.98 -19.97
C LEU A 447 -2.77 10.90 -21.06
N SER A 448 -3.88 10.29 -21.49
CA SER A 448 -3.83 9.25 -22.51
C SER A 448 -3.42 9.81 -23.87
N THR A 449 -2.49 9.11 -24.51
CA THR A 449 -1.99 9.33 -25.87
C THR A 449 -2.56 8.33 -26.87
N SER A 450 -3.58 7.55 -26.47
CA SER A 450 -4.22 6.56 -27.35
C SER A 450 -4.84 7.23 -28.58
N ILE A 451 -4.70 6.56 -29.73
CA ILE A 451 -5.36 6.98 -30.97
C ILE A 451 -6.88 6.73 -30.97
N LEU A 452 -7.40 6.05 -29.94
CA LEU A 452 -8.83 5.84 -29.73
C LEU A 452 -9.49 7.02 -29.02
N LYS A 453 -8.71 8.02 -28.57
CA LYS A 453 -9.22 9.21 -27.90
C LYS A 453 -10.27 9.91 -28.75
N GLY A 454 -11.45 10.15 -28.15
CA GLY A 454 -12.61 10.75 -28.79
C GLY A 454 -13.48 9.78 -29.61
N ARG A 455 -13.05 8.53 -29.84
CA ARG A 455 -13.83 7.54 -30.61
C ARG A 455 -14.95 6.92 -29.77
N GLY A 456 -16.08 6.63 -30.40
CA GLY A 456 -17.21 5.96 -29.75
C GLY A 456 -17.05 4.45 -29.71
N ILE A 457 -17.15 3.85 -28.51
CA ILE A 457 -17.12 2.39 -28.31
C ILE A 457 -18.38 1.93 -27.58
N LEU A 458 -19.13 1.03 -28.21
CA LEU A 458 -20.29 0.36 -27.63
C LEU A 458 -19.89 -1.02 -27.09
N ILE A 459 -20.21 -1.32 -25.84
CA ILE A 459 -19.84 -2.60 -25.21
C ILE A 459 -21.09 -3.33 -24.74
N LEU A 460 -21.32 -4.52 -25.27
CA LEU A 460 -22.34 -5.45 -24.79
C LEU A 460 -21.69 -6.43 -23.82
N THR A 461 -22.25 -6.56 -22.62
CA THR A 461 -21.71 -7.45 -21.57
C THR A 461 -22.78 -7.96 -20.60
N GLY A 462 -22.42 -8.94 -19.77
CA GLY A 462 -23.32 -9.61 -18.83
C GLY A 462 -24.10 -10.76 -19.48
N PRO A 463 -24.81 -11.57 -18.68
CA PRO A 463 -25.69 -12.62 -19.18
C PRO A 463 -27.02 -12.03 -19.65
N THR A 464 -27.74 -12.70 -20.55
CA THR A 464 -29.18 -12.47 -20.76
C THR A 464 -29.99 -13.49 -19.96
N ARG A 465 -31.24 -13.17 -19.65
CA ARG A 465 -32.18 -14.04 -18.94
C ARG A 465 -33.52 -14.15 -19.66
N TYR A 466 -34.15 -15.30 -19.50
CA TYR A 466 -35.57 -15.49 -19.80
C TYR A 466 -36.24 -16.14 -18.61
N ASP A 467 -37.33 -15.55 -18.18
CA ASP A 467 -38.16 -16.11 -17.12
C ASP A 467 -38.90 -17.33 -17.68
N ILE A 468 -38.92 -18.41 -16.91
CA ILE A 468 -39.69 -19.61 -17.19
C ILE A 468 -41.06 -19.50 -16.50
N ASP A 469 -41.05 -19.00 -15.27
CA ASP A 469 -42.19 -18.67 -14.44
C ASP A 469 -41.86 -17.40 -13.61
N PRO A 470 -42.75 -16.85 -12.76
CA PRO A 470 -42.47 -15.63 -11.98
C PRO A 470 -41.33 -15.75 -10.95
N VAL A 471 -40.76 -16.94 -10.76
CA VAL A 471 -39.77 -17.26 -9.72
C VAL A 471 -38.44 -17.74 -10.33
N ARG A 472 -38.48 -18.38 -11.49
CA ARG A 472 -37.35 -19.09 -12.10
C ARG A 472 -37.03 -18.54 -13.49
N TYR A 473 -35.75 -18.50 -13.83
CA TYR A 473 -35.26 -18.06 -15.14
C TYR A 473 -34.12 -18.96 -15.64
N VAL A 474 -33.90 -18.97 -16.95
CA VAL A 474 -32.70 -19.51 -17.59
C VAL A 474 -31.68 -18.39 -17.79
N SER A 475 -30.41 -18.66 -17.52
CA SER A 475 -29.30 -17.72 -17.67
C SER A 475 -27.98 -18.44 -17.93
N ASN A 476 -27.09 -17.81 -18.68
CA ASN A 476 -25.68 -18.20 -18.70
C ASN A 476 -24.97 -17.75 -17.41
N LYS A 477 -23.93 -18.50 -17.00
CA LYS A 477 -23.10 -18.18 -15.83
C LYS A 477 -22.08 -17.10 -16.19
N ALA A 478 -22.48 -15.83 -16.14
CA ALA A 478 -21.58 -14.71 -16.42
C ALA A 478 -21.76 -13.56 -15.42
N SER A 479 -20.63 -13.00 -14.98
CA SER A 479 -20.60 -11.86 -14.04
C SER A 479 -20.60 -10.49 -14.72
N GLY A 480 -20.19 -10.40 -15.99
CA GLY A 480 -19.93 -9.14 -16.70
C GLY A 480 -18.57 -8.50 -16.41
N LYS A 481 -17.71 -9.15 -15.61
CA LYS A 481 -16.39 -8.61 -15.19
C LYS A 481 -15.47 -8.20 -16.34
N ILE A 482 -15.40 -8.97 -17.43
CA ILE A 482 -14.54 -8.61 -18.56
C ILE A 482 -15.05 -7.33 -19.25
N GLY A 483 -16.36 -7.17 -19.42
CA GLY A 483 -16.94 -5.94 -19.97
C GLY A 483 -16.75 -4.73 -19.06
N TYR A 484 -16.74 -4.90 -17.74
CA TYR A 484 -16.35 -3.83 -16.80
C TYR A 484 -14.93 -3.32 -17.09
N TRP A 485 -13.96 -4.23 -17.23
CA TRP A 485 -12.58 -3.85 -17.51
C TRP A 485 -12.39 -3.25 -18.91
N LEU A 486 -13.06 -3.80 -19.93
CA LEU A 486 -13.08 -3.22 -21.28
C LEU A 486 -13.63 -1.80 -21.29
N ALA A 487 -14.74 -1.55 -20.59
CA ALA A 487 -15.34 -0.23 -20.51
C ALA A 487 -14.43 0.77 -19.77
N LYS A 488 -13.82 0.34 -18.66
CA LYS A 488 -12.90 1.17 -17.89
C LYS A 488 -11.62 1.49 -18.67
N GLU A 489 -11.03 0.50 -19.35
CA GLU A 489 -9.86 0.68 -20.21
C GLU A 489 -10.16 1.64 -21.37
N ALA A 490 -11.25 1.44 -22.10
CA ALA A 490 -11.67 2.33 -23.18
C ALA A 490 -11.90 3.77 -22.67
N PHE A 491 -12.55 3.93 -21.51
CA PHE A 491 -12.72 5.25 -20.90
C PHE A 491 -11.38 5.91 -20.56
N GLN A 492 -10.45 5.16 -19.97
CA GLN A 492 -9.10 5.61 -19.64
C GLN A 492 -8.25 5.93 -20.89
N ARG A 493 -8.56 5.36 -22.05
CA ARG A 493 -7.95 5.71 -23.34
C ARG A 493 -8.52 6.96 -24.00
N GLY A 494 -9.52 7.59 -23.39
CA GLY A 494 -10.15 8.78 -23.96
C GLY A 494 -11.35 8.49 -24.85
N CYS A 495 -11.82 7.25 -24.94
CA CYS A 495 -12.99 6.89 -25.76
C CYS A 495 -14.30 7.39 -25.14
N GLU A 496 -15.31 7.61 -25.97
CA GLU A 496 -16.70 7.81 -25.54
C GLU A 496 -17.39 6.44 -25.43
N VAL A 497 -17.52 5.94 -24.21
CA VAL A 497 -17.95 4.56 -23.94
C VAL A 497 -19.41 4.51 -23.54
N LYS A 498 -20.16 3.54 -24.08
CA LYS A 498 -21.47 3.17 -23.57
C LYS A 498 -21.57 1.66 -23.41
N VAL A 499 -22.22 1.22 -22.33
CA VAL A 499 -22.36 -0.21 -22.03
C VAL A 499 -23.84 -0.61 -22.11
N ILE A 500 -24.12 -1.69 -22.83
CA ILE A 500 -25.38 -2.42 -22.75
C ILE A 500 -25.13 -3.62 -21.85
N TYR A 501 -25.83 -3.67 -20.72
CA TYR A 501 -25.51 -4.58 -19.63
C TYR A 501 -26.71 -5.45 -19.26
N GLY A 502 -26.55 -6.76 -19.43
CA GLY A 502 -27.46 -7.77 -18.89
C GLY A 502 -27.37 -7.90 -17.36
N PRO A 503 -28.23 -8.71 -16.71
CA PRO A 503 -28.27 -8.90 -15.25
C PRO A 503 -27.05 -9.67 -14.67
N GLY A 504 -25.86 -9.09 -14.77
CA GLY A 504 -24.62 -9.57 -14.15
C GLY A 504 -24.44 -9.11 -12.70
N THR A 505 -23.24 -9.31 -12.15
CA THR A 505 -22.94 -9.04 -10.72
C THR A 505 -22.02 -7.83 -10.50
N VAL A 506 -21.47 -7.24 -11.56
CA VAL A 506 -20.59 -6.06 -11.44
C VAL A 506 -21.37 -4.75 -11.40
N ARG A 507 -20.81 -3.75 -10.71
CA ARG A 507 -21.28 -2.37 -10.73
C ARG A 507 -20.31 -1.54 -11.56
N PHE A 508 -20.81 -0.95 -12.65
CA PHE A 508 -20.02 -0.04 -13.48
C PHE A 508 -19.81 1.30 -12.76
N PRO A 509 -18.69 1.99 -13.06
CA PRO A 509 -18.46 3.33 -12.53
C PRO A 509 -19.52 4.31 -13.05
N GLU A 510 -19.95 5.25 -12.20
CA GLU A 510 -21.06 6.17 -12.50
C GLU A 510 -20.79 7.10 -13.71
N TYR A 511 -19.53 7.28 -14.09
CA TYR A 511 -19.13 8.09 -15.24
C TYR A 511 -19.09 7.30 -16.56
N ILE A 512 -19.40 6.00 -16.54
CA ILE A 512 -19.61 5.17 -17.73
C ILE A 512 -21.12 4.93 -17.87
N PRO A 513 -21.78 5.50 -18.90
CA PRO A 513 -23.20 5.29 -19.13
C PRO A 513 -23.55 3.81 -19.39
N VAL A 514 -24.59 3.33 -18.71
CA VAL A 514 -25.06 1.94 -18.83
C VAL A 514 -26.55 1.89 -19.17
N VAL A 515 -26.91 1.10 -20.19
CA VAL A 515 -28.27 0.70 -20.52
C VAL A 515 -28.48 -0.72 -19.98
N LYS A 516 -29.40 -0.89 -19.04
CA LYS A 516 -29.72 -2.23 -18.51
C LYS A 516 -30.71 -2.93 -19.43
N VAL A 517 -30.47 -4.20 -19.69
CA VAL A 517 -31.32 -5.09 -20.49
C VAL A 517 -31.50 -6.41 -19.75
N TYR A 518 -32.53 -7.17 -20.09
CA TYR A 518 -32.84 -8.47 -19.49
C TYR A 518 -32.73 -9.60 -20.52
N THR A 519 -33.41 -9.47 -21.66
CA THR A 519 -33.50 -10.51 -22.70
C THR A 519 -32.54 -10.30 -23.86
N VAL A 520 -32.43 -11.29 -24.76
CA VAL A 520 -31.63 -11.17 -26.00
C VAL A 520 -32.24 -10.11 -26.94
N GLU A 521 -33.57 -10.07 -27.05
CA GLU A 521 -34.27 -9.10 -27.90
C GLU A 521 -34.09 -7.67 -27.39
N GLU A 522 -34.14 -7.45 -26.08
CA GLU A 522 -33.85 -6.14 -25.48
C GLU A 522 -32.40 -5.73 -25.72
N MET A 523 -31.45 -6.65 -25.56
CA MET A 523 -30.04 -6.39 -25.84
C MET A 523 -29.81 -6.03 -27.31
N LEU A 524 -30.41 -6.78 -28.24
CA LEU A 524 -30.35 -6.50 -29.67
C LEU A 524 -30.97 -5.14 -29.97
N LYS A 525 -32.18 -4.87 -29.48
CA LYS A 525 -32.88 -3.58 -29.69
C LYS A 525 -32.03 -2.42 -29.19
N ALA A 526 -31.49 -2.50 -27.98
CA ALA A 526 -30.61 -1.47 -27.44
C ALA A 526 -29.36 -1.28 -28.29
N ALA A 527 -28.74 -2.36 -28.77
CA ALA A 527 -27.57 -2.27 -29.63
C ALA A 527 -27.88 -1.58 -30.97
N LEU A 528 -28.97 -1.97 -31.61
CA LEU A 528 -29.41 -1.35 -32.86
C LEU A 528 -29.70 0.14 -32.66
N THR A 529 -30.50 0.52 -31.65
CA THR A 529 -30.83 1.92 -31.35
C THR A 529 -29.58 2.77 -31.10
N GLU A 530 -28.58 2.25 -30.40
CA GLU A 530 -27.33 2.99 -30.19
C GLU A 530 -26.52 3.13 -31.48
N LEU A 531 -26.41 2.07 -32.27
CA LEU A 531 -25.65 2.10 -33.53
C LEU A 531 -26.30 2.98 -34.60
N GLU A 532 -27.63 3.09 -34.63
CA GLU A 532 -28.37 4.01 -35.52
C GLU A 532 -27.96 5.47 -35.35
N THR A 533 -27.45 5.86 -34.17
CA THR A 533 -26.98 7.23 -33.94
C THR A 533 -25.71 7.59 -34.71
N GLY A 534 -25.01 6.61 -35.30
CA GLY A 534 -23.80 6.82 -36.11
C GLY A 534 -22.55 7.25 -35.33
N ARG A 535 -22.61 7.31 -33.99
CA ARG A 535 -21.51 7.80 -33.13
C ARG A 535 -20.47 6.75 -32.72
N TYR A 536 -20.70 5.47 -33.04
CA TYR A 536 -19.88 4.36 -32.58
C TYR A 536 -19.09 3.76 -33.74
N GLU A 537 -17.78 3.67 -33.57
CA GLU A 537 -16.87 3.09 -34.57
C GLU A 537 -16.53 1.62 -34.26
N VAL A 538 -16.76 1.21 -33.01
CA VAL A 538 -16.39 -0.11 -32.48
C VAL A 538 -17.54 -0.64 -31.62
N ALA A 539 -17.87 -1.92 -31.82
CA ALA A 539 -18.80 -2.67 -30.99
C ALA A 539 -18.13 -3.92 -30.42
N VAL A 540 -18.15 -4.05 -29.09
CA VAL A 540 -17.52 -5.17 -28.36
C VAL A 540 -18.60 -6.10 -27.81
N PHE A 541 -18.57 -7.36 -28.24
CA PHE A 541 -19.53 -8.40 -27.88
C PHE A 541 -18.92 -9.33 -26.84
N SER A 542 -18.94 -8.90 -25.59
CA SER A 542 -18.43 -9.67 -24.44
C SER A 542 -19.56 -10.27 -23.56
N ALA A 543 -20.81 -10.13 -24.01
CA ALA A 543 -22.00 -10.65 -23.33
C ALA A 543 -22.12 -12.17 -23.47
N ALA A 544 -22.58 -12.83 -22.41
CA ALA A 544 -22.93 -14.25 -22.42
C ALA A 544 -24.41 -14.41 -22.81
N ILE A 545 -24.68 -14.16 -24.09
CA ILE A 545 -26.01 -14.19 -24.69
C ILE A 545 -26.52 -15.64 -24.75
N LEU A 546 -27.78 -15.87 -24.34
CA LEU A 546 -28.41 -17.18 -24.43
C LEU A 546 -28.68 -17.55 -25.88
N ASP A 547 -28.30 -18.77 -26.28
CA ASP A 547 -28.58 -19.32 -27.60
C ASP A 547 -30.02 -19.83 -27.76
N PHE A 548 -30.70 -20.09 -26.63
CA PHE A 548 -32.07 -20.58 -26.58
C PHE A 548 -32.88 -19.86 -25.51
N LYS A 549 -34.20 -19.79 -25.71
CA LYS A 549 -35.18 -19.24 -24.77
C LYS A 549 -36.34 -20.21 -24.55
N PRO A 550 -37.06 -20.15 -23.42
CA PRO A 550 -38.32 -20.87 -23.25
C PRO A 550 -39.30 -20.56 -24.38
N ALA A 551 -39.94 -21.58 -24.92
CA ALA A 551 -40.97 -21.44 -25.96
C ALA A 551 -42.21 -20.72 -25.42
N THR A 552 -42.53 -20.95 -24.15
CA THR A 552 -43.66 -20.38 -23.42
C THR A 552 -43.19 -19.84 -22.07
N TYR A 553 -43.85 -18.78 -21.61
CA TYR A 553 -43.73 -18.27 -20.24
C TYR A 553 -44.94 -18.74 -19.44
N GLU A 554 -44.71 -19.35 -18.28
CA GLU A 554 -45.77 -19.77 -17.37
C GLU A 554 -46.17 -18.60 -16.46
N ALA A 555 -47.44 -18.19 -16.50
CA ALA A 555 -47.90 -17.03 -15.72
C ALA A 555 -47.90 -17.29 -14.20
N GLU A 556 -47.95 -18.55 -13.78
CA GLU A 556 -47.93 -18.98 -12.38
C GLU A 556 -46.70 -19.83 -12.08
N LYS A 557 -46.26 -19.82 -10.82
CA LYS A 557 -45.15 -20.67 -10.36
C LYS A 557 -45.52 -22.14 -10.54
N VAL A 558 -44.78 -22.86 -11.39
CA VAL A 558 -44.99 -24.29 -11.59
C VAL A 558 -44.70 -25.04 -10.29
N LYS A 559 -45.72 -25.77 -9.80
CA LYS A 559 -45.68 -26.50 -8.52
C LYS A 559 -44.58 -27.56 -8.53
N SER A 560 -43.90 -27.72 -7.40
CA SER A 560 -42.95 -28.82 -7.18
C SER A 560 -43.69 -30.14 -6.97
N GLY A 561 -43.07 -31.26 -7.34
CA GLY A 561 -43.58 -32.60 -7.04
C GLY A 561 -43.95 -33.45 -8.27
N ALA A 562 -43.81 -32.90 -9.48
CA ALA A 562 -43.94 -33.64 -10.73
C ALA A 562 -42.77 -33.32 -11.67
N GLU A 563 -42.53 -34.22 -12.63
CA GLU A 563 -41.63 -33.95 -13.74
C GLU A 563 -42.15 -32.76 -14.55
N TRP A 564 -41.26 -31.85 -14.91
CA TRP A 564 -41.58 -30.64 -15.66
C TRP A 564 -40.62 -30.49 -16.84
N THR A 565 -41.19 -30.42 -18.04
CA THR A 565 -40.45 -30.22 -19.28
C THR A 565 -40.53 -28.75 -19.70
N VAL A 566 -39.38 -28.13 -19.94
CA VAL A 566 -39.27 -26.77 -20.49
C VAL A 566 -38.73 -26.86 -21.91
N ASN A 567 -39.57 -26.54 -22.90
CA ASN A 567 -39.16 -26.53 -24.30
C ASN A 567 -38.38 -25.25 -24.62
N LEU A 568 -37.19 -25.41 -25.20
CA LEU A 568 -36.31 -24.30 -25.57
C LEU A 568 -36.27 -24.12 -27.09
N ILE A 569 -36.40 -22.87 -27.56
CA ILE A 569 -36.32 -22.49 -28.97
C ILE A 569 -35.12 -21.56 -29.21
N PRO A 570 -34.48 -21.59 -30.39
CA PRO A 570 -33.34 -20.73 -30.70
C PRO A 570 -33.63 -19.24 -30.57
N THR A 571 -32.63 -18.46 -30.14
CA THR A 571 -32.67 -17.00 -30.14
C THR A 571 -31.99 -16.41 -31.37
N VAL A 572 -32.20 -15.11 -31.59
CA VAL A 572 -31.49 -14.34 -32.63
C VAL A 572 -30.01 -14.17 -32.28
N LYS A 573 -29.13 -14.27 -33.27
CA LYS A 573 -27.68 -14.07 -33.08
C LYS A 573 -27.33 -12.58 -33.14
N VAL A 574 -27.23 -11.94 -31.97
CA VAL A 574 -27.02 -10.47 -31.85
C VAL A 574 -25.82 -9.94 -32.64
N ILE A 575 -24.65 -10.58 -32.52
CA ILE A 575 -23.44 -10.19 -33.27
C ILE A 575 -23.61 -10.33 -34.78
N GLY A 576 -24.38 -11.33 -35.23
CA GLY A 576 -24.71 -11.55 -36.65
C GLY A 576 -25.65 -10.47 -37.19
N GLU A 577 -26.67 -10.09 -36.43
CA GLU A 577 -27.57 -9.01 -36.83
C GLU A 577 -26.86 -7.65 -36.88
N VAL A 578 -25.98 -7.36 -35.90
CA VAL A 578 -25.22 -6.10 -35.89
C VAL A 578 -24.21 -6.05 -37.05
N SER A 579 -23.41 -7.10 -37.25
CA SER A 579 -22.44 -7.17 -38.36
C SER A 579 -23.09 -6.99 -39.73
N ARG A 580 -24.29 -7.58 -39.92
CA ARG A 580 -25.04 -7.47 -41.17
C ARG A 580 -25.58 -6.06 -41.42
N ARG A 581 -26.10 -5.39 -40.38
CA ARG A 581 -26.75 -4.06 -40.52
C ARG A 581 -25.77 -2.90 -40.48
N TYR A 582 -24.64 -3.06 -39.78
CA TYR A 582 -23.64 -2.01 -39.58
C TYR A 582 -22.25 -2.52 -40.01
N PRO A 583 -22.02 -2.77 -41.31
CA PRO A 583 -20.77 -3.34 -41.81
C PRO A 583 -19.54 -2.45 -41.58
N ASP A 584 -19.74 -1.15 -41.39
CA ASP A 584 -18.65 -0.18 -41.13
C ASP A 584 -18.20 -0.15 -39.66
N VAL A 585 -18.98 -0.74 -38.75
CA VAL A 585 -18.65 -0.81 -37.32
C VAL A 585 -17.68 -1.96 -37.10
N ARG A 586 -16.53 -1.67 -36.47
CA ARG A 586 -15.53 -2.69 -36.17
C ARG A 586 -15.99 -3.57 -35.01
N ILE A 587 -16.06 -4.87 -35.26
CA ILE A 587 -16.55 -5.84 -34.28
C ILE A 587 -15.39 -6.50 -33.54
N VAL A 588 -15.49 -6.51 -32.21
CA VAL A 588 -14.67 -7.34 -31.33
C VAL A 588 -15.57 -8.39 -30.70
N GLY A 589 -15.43 -9.65 -31.09
CA GLY A 589 -16.23 -10.76 -30.58
C GLY A 589 -15.50 -11.59 -29.53
N PHE A 590 -16.25 -12.37 -28.75
CA PHE A 590 -15.72 -13.36 -27.82
C PHE A 590 -16.25 -14.75 -28.17
N LYS A 591 -15.37 -15.76 -28.09
CA LYS A 591 -15.68 -17.17 -28.30
C LYS A 591 -15.25 -17.96 -27.06
N LEU A 592 -16.23 -18.42 -26.28
CA LEU A 592 -16.01 -19.26 -25.10
C LEU A 592 -16.32 -20.71 -25.43
N GLU A 593 -15.38 -21.61 -25.15
CA GLU A 593 -15.54 -23.06 -25.29
C GLU A 593 -15.18 -23.77 -23.97
N TYR A 594 -15.37 -25.08 -23.89
CA TYR A 594 -15.03 -25.87 -22.68
C TYR A 594 -14.31 -27.17 -23.03
N LYS A 595 -13.09 -27.33 -22.49
CA LYS A 595 -12.22 -28.49 -22.70
C LYS A 595 -11.93 -28.78 -24.17
N VAL A 596 -11.53 -27.75 -24.91
CA VAL A 596 -11.17 -27.82 -26.33
C VAL A 596 -9.66 -27.58 -26.47
N SER A 597 -9.01 -28.26 -27.42
CA SER A 597 -7.59 -28.03 -27.69
C SER A 597 -7.36 -26.62 -28.25
N ARG A 598 -6.13 -26.11 -28.10
CA ARG A 598 -5.75 -24.79 -28.59
C ARG A 598 -6.02 -24.64 -30.09
N GLU A 599 -5.66 -25.66 -30.88
CA GLU A 599 -5.79 -25.66 -32.34
C GLU A 599 -7.26 -25.56 -32.76
N GLU A 600 -8.13 -26.35 -32.14
CA GLU A 600 -9.56 -26.37 -32.43
C GLU A 600 -10.25 -25.07 -31.97
N LEU A 601 -9.84 -24.53 -30.82
CA LEU A 601 -10.34 -23.24 -30.33
C LEU A 601 -9.97 -22.09 -31.28
N ILE A 602 -8.73 -22.04 -31.76
CA ILE A 602 -8.27 -21.05 -32.75
C ILE A 602 -9.03 -21.22 -34.06
N ARG A 603 -9.20 -22.45 -34.56
CA ARG A 603 -9.95 -22.73 -35.79
C ARG A 603 -11.39 -22.22 -35.70
N ARG A 604 -12.10 -22.54 -34.62
CA ARG A 604 -13.49 -22.04 -34.39
C ARG A 604 -13.56 -20.53 -34.27
N ALA A 605 -12.52 -19.89 -33.73
CA ALA A 605 -12.44 -18.45 -33.63
C ALA A 605 -12.21 -17.78 -35.00
N GLN A 606 -11.41 -18.40 -35.87
CA GLN A 606 -11.23 -17.99 -37.26
C GLN A 606 -12.54 -18.11 -38.06
N ASP A 607 -13.23 -19.25 -37.93
CA ASP A 607 -14.53 -19.47 -38.57
C ASP A 607 -15.54 -18.36 -38.15
N GLU A 608 -15.58 -18.02 -36.86
CA GLU A 608 -16.44 -16.95 -36.33
C GLU A 608 -16.01 -15.56 -36.83
N LEU A 609 -14.70 -15.31 -36.91
CA LEU A 609 -14.13 -14.04 -37.38
C LEU A 609 -14.57 -13.74 -38.81
N GLU A 610 -14.47 -14.73 -39.70
CA GLU A 610 -14.89 -14.61 -41.10
C GLU A 610 -16.41 -14.44 -41.21
N ARG A 611 -17.17 -15.24 -40.46
CA ARG A 611 -18.64 -15.25 -40.50
C ARG A 611 -19.26 -13.90 -40.15
N VAL A 612 -18.72 -13.21 -39.14
CA VAL A 612 -19.25 -11.90 -38.69
C VAL A 612 -18.40 -10.72 -39.14
N LYS A 613 -17.39 -10.96 -39.99
CA LYS A 613 -16.40 -9.96 -40.44
C LYS A 613 -15.82 -9.15 -39.28
N ALA A 614 -15.44 -9.85 -38.21
CA ALA A 614 -14.90 -9.21 -37.01
C ALA A 614 -13.48 -8.67 -37.27
N ALA A 615 -13.16 -7.56 -36.60
CA ALA A 615 -11.78 -7.08 -36.54
C ALA A 615 -10.92 -7.96 -35.62
N ILE A 616 -11.53 -8.44 -34.52
CA ILE A 616 -10.88 -9.28 -33.50
C ILE A 616 -11.88 -10.30 -32.96
N ILE A 617 -11.48 -11.55 -32.78
CA ILE A 617 -12.15 -12.54 -31.93
C ILE A 617 -11.23 -12.93 -30.77
N VAL A 618 -11.76 -12.84 -29.56
CA VAL A 618 -11.09 -13.30 -28.33
C VAL A 618 -11.61 -14.69 -27.99
N ALA A 619 -10.75 -15.69 -28.15
CA ALA A 619 -11.09 -17.08 -27.91
C ALA A 619 -10.53 -17.55 -26.57
N ASN A 620 -11.35 -18.21 -25.76
CA ASN A 620 -10.97 -18.64 -24.41
C ASN A 620 -11.68 -19.95 -24.02
N ASP A 621 -10.98 -20.81 -23.29
CA ASP A 621 -11.56 -22.04 -22.70
C ASP A 621 -11.94 -21.80 -21.25
N LEU A 622 -13.19 -22.10 -20.90
CA LEU A 622 -13.74 -21.92 -19.55
C LEU A 622 -12.93 -22.68 -18.48
N SER A 623 -12.36 -23.84 -18.81
CA SER A 623 -11.53 -24.64 -17.89
C SER A 623 -10.18 -23.99 -17.54
N GLU A 624 -9.73 -23.02 -18.34
CA GLU A 624 -8.47 -22.29 -18.11
C GLU A 624 -8.68 -20.95 -17.36
N ILE A 625 -9.92 -20.56 -17.08
CA ILE A 625 -10.23 -19.31 -16.35
C ILE A 625 -10.06 -19.53 -14.84
N ARG A 626 -9.11 -18.84 -14.23
CA ARG A 626 -8.70 -19.00 -12.82
C ARG A 626 -8.96 -17.71 -12.03
N GLY A 627 -10.18 -17.55 -11.52
CA GLY A 627 -10.56 -16.36 -10.74
C GLY A 627 -10.51 -15.06 -11.56
N GLU A 628 -9.53 -14.19 -11.27
CA GLU A 628 -9.26 -12.95 -12.01
C GLU A 628 -8.30 -13.16 -13.19
N CYS A 629 -7.61 -14.30 -13.28
CA CYS A 629 -6.76 -14.64 -14.41
C CYS A 629 -7.59 -15.26 -15.55
N HIS A 630 -7.27 -14.86 -16.76
CA HIS A 630 -7.98 -15.23 -17.98
C HIS A 630 -6.94 -15.56 -19.06
N LYS A 631 -6.85 -16.84 -19.42
CA LYS A 631 -6.08 -17.26 -20.59
C LYS A 631 -6.95 -17.12 -21.84
N ALA A 632 -6.43 -16.46 -22.87
CA ALA A 632 -7.16 -16.17 -24.09
C ALA A 632 -6.20 -16.11 -25.29
N TYR A 633 -6.76 -16.35 -26.47
CA TYR A 633 -6.11 -16.19 -27.76
C TYR A 633 -6.84 -15.07 -28.50
N LEU A 634 -6.12 -14.03 -28.90
CA LEU A 634 -6.66 -12.91 -29.67
C LEU A 634 -6.34 -13.14 -31.14
N ILE A 635 -7.37 -13.33 -31.96
CA ILE A 635 -7.25 -13.55 -33.40
C ILE A 635 -7.71 -12.27 -34.11
N ASP A 636 -6.88 -11.70 -34.97
CA ASP A 636 -7.26 -10.54 -35.79
C ASP A 636 -7.64 -10.93 -37.23
N GLN A 637 -8.22 -9.96 -37.95
CA GLN A 637 -8.61 -10.09 -39.36
C GLN A 637 -7.46 -10.40 -40.33
N ARG A 638 -6.20 -10.32 -39.88
CA ARG A 638 -5.00 -10.70 -40.67
C ARG A 638 -4.58 -12.14 -40.39
N GLY A 639 -5.32 -12.88 -39.57
CA GLY A 639 -5.01 -14.23 -39.14
C GLY A 639 -3.90 -14.30 -38.07
N ARG A 640 -3.46 -13.16 -37.52
CA ARG A 640 -2.46 -13.17 -36.44
C ARG A 640 -3.12 -13.66 -35.15
N VAL A 641 -2.44 -14.55 -34.45
CA VAL A 641 -2.85 -15.09 -33.15
C VAL A 641 -1.90 -14.56 -32.08
N ARG A 642 -2.45 -13.91 -31.05
CA ARG A 642 -1.69 -13.47 -29.87
C ARG A 642 -2.19 -14.21 -28.63
N ASP A 643 -1.28 -14.94 -28.01
CA ASP A 643 -1.55 -15.66 -26.76
C ASP A 643 -1.48 -14.67 -25.58
N PHE A 644 -2.41 -14.80 -24.63
CA PHE A 644 -2.48 -14.01 -23.41
C PHE A 644 -2.78 -14.91 -22.20
N ASP A 645 -2.05 -14.74 -21.10
CA ASP A 645 -2.37 -15.32 -19.79
C ASP A 645 -2.05 -14.28 -18.70
N GLY A 646 -3.09 -13.74 -18.07
CA GLY A 646 -2.96 -12.64 -17.12
C GLY A 646 -4.31 -12.20 -16.57
N LYS A 647 -4.36 -11.05 -15.90
CA LYS A 647 -5.61 -10.57 -15.28
C LYS A 647 -6.60 -10.07 -16.34
N LYS A 648 -7.91 -10.13 -16.04
CA LYS A 648 -8.96 -9.56 -16.92
C LYS A 648 -8.76 -8.08 -17.25
N ALA A 649 -8.18 -7.31 -16.34
CA ALA A 649 -7.84 -5.90 -16.57
C ALA A 649 -6.74 -5.74 -17.63
N GLU A 650 -5.74 -6.61 -17.60
CA GLU A 650 -4.63 -6.64 -18.58
C GLU A 650 -5.14 -7.15 -19.94
N LEU A 651 -6.00 -8.18 -19.96
CA LEU A 651 -6.65 -8.66 -21.19
C LEU A 651 -7.43 -7.54 -21.90
N ALA A 652 -8.18 -6.73 -21.14
CA ALA A 652 -8.88 -5.58 -21.70
C ALA A 652 -7.93 -4.57 -22.37
N GLY A 653 -6.76 -4.36 -21.76
CA GLY A 653 -5.68 -3.56 -22.34
C GLY A 653 -5.14 -4.14 -23.64
N GLU A 654 -4.84 -5.44 -23.67
CA GLU A 654 -4.33 -6.12 -24.87
C GLU A 654 -5.33 -6.14 -26.03
N ILE A 655 -6.62 -6.32 -25.74
CA ILE A 655 -7.67 -6.25 -26.76
C ILE A 655 -7.69 -4.85 -27.41
N LEU A 656 -7.59 -3.79 -26.60
CA LEU A 656 -7.60 -2.42 -27.12
C LEU A 656 -6.27 -2.03 -27.77
N ASN A 657 -5.12 -2.60 -27.35
CA ASN A 657 -3.86 -2.47 -28.07
C ASN A 657 -3.97 -3.07 -29.48
N LEU A 658 -4.48 -4.30 -29.59
CA LEU A 658 -4.66 -4.95 -30.89
C LEU A 658 -5.66 -4.19 -31.78
N LEU A 659 -6.68 -3.57 -31.19
CA LEU A 659 -7.61 -2.70 -31.91
C LEU A 659 -6.92 -1.47 -32.48
N GLU A 660 -6.01 -0.84 -31.73
CA GLU A 660 -5.20 0.30 -32.21
C GLU A 660 -4.26 -0.10 -33.35
N GLU A 661 -3.61 -1.26 -33.24
CA GLU A 661 -2.78 -1.81 -34.32
C GLU A 661 -3.59 -1.99 -35.62
N ASN A 662 -4.80 -2.54 -35.51
CA ASN A 662 -5.70 -2.72 -36.64
C ASN A 662 -6.16 -1.40 -37.28
N LEU A 663 -6.25 -0.31 -36.49
CA LEU A 663 -6.62 1.02 -36.98
C LEU A 663 -5.45 1.76 -37.65
N THR A 664 -4.22 1.58 -37.17
CA THR A 664 -3.03 2.27 -37.71
C THR A 664 -2.34 1.50 -38.83
N GLY A 665 -2.56 0.19 -38.91
CA GLY A 665 -1.83 -0.71 -39.79
C GLY A 665 -0.40 -1.03 -39.35
N ARG A 666 0.06 -0.51 -38.19
CA ARG A 666 1.39 -0.73 -37.60
C ARG A 666 1.27 -1.46 -36.27
N SER A 667 2.29 -2.25 -35.89
CA SER A 667 2.39 -2.79 -34.51
C SER A 667 2.71 -1.62 -33.57
N VAL A 668 1.95 -1.50 -32.48
CA VAL A 668 2.08 -0.44 -31.45
C VAL A 668 3.01 -0.91 -30.34
#